data_AF-A0A925ZQE7-F1
#
_entry.id   AF-A0A925ZQE7-F1
#
_cell.length_a   1.000
_cell.length_b   1.000
_cell.length_c   1.000
_cell.angle_alpha   90.00
_cell.angle_beta   90.00
_cell.angle_gamma   90.00
#
_symmetry.space_group_name_H-M   'P 1'
#
loop_
_entity.id
_entity.type
_entity.pdbx_description
1 polymer ?
#
loop_
_entity_poly.entity_id
_entity_poly.type
_entity_poly.pdbx_seq_one_letter_code
_entity_poly.pdbx_strand_id
1 'polypeptide(L)'
;GGGALALNRRRKPGTASAKSQAVSAKQQFEQSRQQAGAAITDARTAFQDAEEKGSYDKVSYPAGEVATLAEQQNAAQSSFNGALQRYAAVEEAFKGRDNASTEEYQQGSETYSQVIALVEQARGQLEPVAARRAELDQINAAAQPAVSAAKQAAQELGQQAAALGEFQNPAAVTREVDAQIARAQQLLNDRQGAEATTAAQEATAGLAALGALLGRFTGTRERISVGRGSAERVAVQGFRTEAGLAAYDQAETALKQAAVLLESQGSQAAAPLLEQAETLAAEGEGRGGGMPALLRENEARISSVEQSGQQTPALIAQGHSAFDQVDEYAPSTWTDIRGNGSEAESAAGRAKALVERARARNTMEEQDIYGAKLDLDAAEQELGRSRTLIETIITRLKDLETSQANARKELEMAQADIERGWQYIRSNDADIGADAETALRRAEELLRAASAEAGQPKPNWITVVKQAQESNKLADDALAQAQGESVAMDKLREQLTHARELAQAEVQRLLQFVQLHQDDLSPATLAGVQRVQQQAQQAQQAAGSAETALEAARVKALRAAQERYAALTDTAEDVYQQAYNEFQGVEKIRGQVTSESQRATLAIQQAERSMQTYSAYIPRNSEGIQLLERAHALMKAVGTVRSEADVPRALENLREATRNAESADALFRSYANTPTMGGGGYGRGGGAGDLIGGLVIGSMLGGG
;
A
#
# COMPACT_ATOMS: atom_id res chain seq x y z
N GLY A 1 75.60 34.99 -4.77
CA GLY A 1 75.40 36.39 -4.37
C GLY A 1 74.58 37.10 -5.43
N GLY A 2 73.71 38.02 -5.01
CA GLY A 2 73.03 38.98 -5.89
C GLY A 2 71.69 38.50 -6.44
N GLY A 3 70.60 38.98 -5.85
CA GLY A 3 69.24 38.79 -6.34
C GLY A 3 68.76 39.91 -7.27
N ALA A 4 67.45 39.81 -7.53
CA ALA A 4 66.51 40.78 -8.10
C ALA A 4 66.40 40.86 -9.64
N LEU A 5 65.25 40.43 -10.18
CA LEU A 5 64.13 41.33 -10.46
C LEU A 5 62.92 40.56 -11.03
N ALA A 6 61.80 40.65 -10.32
CA ALA A 6 60.49 40.20 -10.74
C ALA A 6 59.83 41.26 -11.65
N LEU A 7 59.23 40.82 -12.76
CA LEU A 7 58.27 41.60 -13.56
C LEU A 7 56.97 40.81 -13.69
N ASN A 8 56.06 41.12 -12.77
CA ASN A 8 54.69 40.63 -12.67
C ASN A 8 53.84 41.17 -13.83
N ARG A 9 53.49 40.34 -14.82
CA ARG A 9 52.35 40.57 -15.72
C ARG A 9 51.07 40.03 -15.06
N ARG A 10 50.36 40.93 -14.37
CA ARG A 10 48.97 40.73 -13.92
C ARG A 10 48.06 40.52 -15.14
N ARG A 11 47.78 39.27 -15.51
CA ARG A 11 46.59 38.92 -16.32
C ARG A 11 45.37 39.03 -15.40
N LYS A 12 44.34 39.77 -15.83
CA LYS A 12 43.04 39.86 -15.12
C LYS A 12 42.49 38.44 -14.88
N PRO A 13 42.33 37.97 -13.63
CA PRO A 13 41.90 36.60 -13.34
C PRO A 13 40.41 36.30 -13.65
N GLY A 14 39.61 37.30 -14.03
CA GLY A 14 38.18 37.11 -14.32
C GLY A 14 37.83 36.57 -15.72
N THR A 15 38.65 36.85 -16.75
CA THR A 15 38.28 36.51 -18.15
C THR A 15 38.70 35.12 -18.60
N ALA A 16 39.65 34.47 -17.91
CA ALA A 16 40.06 33.10 -18.22
C ALA A 16 39.07 32.08 -17.66
N SER A 17 38.56 32.31 -16.44
CA SER A 17 37.54 31.47 -15.79
C SER A 17 36.21 31.46 -16.54
N ALA A 18 35.72 32.64 -16.96
CA ALA A 18 34.48 32.74 -17.73
C ALA A 18 34.56 32.08 -19.12
N LYS A 19 35.72 32.18 -19.79
CA LYS A 19 35.95 31.48 -21.07
C LYS A 19 36.04 29.96 -20.89
N SER A 20 36.68 29.46 -19.83
CA SER A 20 36.70 28.02 -19.54
C SER A 20 35.30 27.48 -19.18
N GLN A 21 34.49 28.26 -18.47
CA GLN A 21 33.10 27.89 -18.15
C GLN A 21 32.22 27.81 -19.39
N ALA A 22 32.32 28.78 -20.32
CA ALA A 22 31.57 28.77 -21.56
C ALA A 22 31.96 27.58 -22.48
N VAL A 23 33.25 27.23 -22.56
CA VAL A 23 33.72 26.07 -23.32
C VAL A 23 33.20 24.76 -22.71
N SER A 24 33.22 24.63 -21.38
CA SER A 24 32.69 23.47 -20.67
C SER A 24 31.18 23.30 -20.88
N ALA A 25 30.41 24.39 -20.79
CA ALA A 25 28.96 24.36 -21.01
C ALA A 25 28.61 23.94 -22.45
N LYS A 26 29.34 24.44 -23.45
CA LYS A 26 29.18 24.03 -24.85
C LYS A 26 29.51 22.56 -25.06
N GLN A 27 30.58 22.04 -24.46
CA GLN A 27 30.93 20.61 -24.54
C GLN A 27 29.86 19.72 -23.91
N GLN A 28 29.35 20.11 -22.74
CA GLN A 28 28.29 19.38 -22.05
C GLN A 28 26.97 19.39 -22.84
N PHE A 29 26.64 20.52 -23.48
CA PHE A 29 25.51 20.63 -24.41
C PHE A 29 25.65 19.66 -25.59
N GLU A 30 26.79 19.66 -26.31
CA GLU A 30 27.00 18.75 -27.44
C GLU A 30 26.99 17.28 -27.02
N GLN A 31 27.53 16.95 -25.84
CA GLN A 31 27.45 15.61 -25.28
C GLN A 31 26.01 15.20 -24.99
N SER A 32 25.23 16.08 -24.35
CA SER A 32 23.81 15.83 -24.03
C SER A 32 22.99 15.67 -25.32
N ARG A 33 23.28 16.47 -26.34
CA ARG A 33 22.68 16.40 -27.67
C ARG A 33 22.96 15.05 -28.36
N GLN A 34 24.21 14.58 -28.32
CA GLN A 34 24.58 13.27 -28.88
C GLN A 34 23.89 12.12 -28.14
N GLN A 35 23.84 12.19 -26.81
CA GLN A 35 23.15 11.18 -25.99
C GLN A 35 21.64 11.16 -26.27
N ALA A 36 21.00 12.33 -26.37
CA ALA A 36 19.59 12.43 -26.73
C ALA A 36 19.32 11.91 -28.15
N GLY A 37 20.18 12.21 -29.13
CA GLY A 37 20.08 11.69 -30.48
C GLY A 37 20.24 10.16 -30.57
N ALA A 38 21.15 9.58 -29.78
CA ALA A 38 21.31 8.13 -29.67
C ALA A 38 20.05 7.48 -29.05
N ALA A 39 19.56 8.01 -27.93
CA ALA A 39 18.34 7.52 -27.28
C ALA A 39 17.12 7.56 -28.22
N ILE A 40 16.96 8.65 -28.98
CA ILE A 40 15.90 8.77 -29.99
C ILE A 40 16.02 7.71 -31.09
N THR A 41 17.24 7.44 -31.55
CA THR A 41 17.49 6.44 -32.61
C THR A 41 17.14 5.04 -32.12
N ASP A 42 17.57 4.67 -30.92
CA ASP A 42 17.26 3.39 -30.30
C ASP A 42 15.76 3.22 -30.08
N ALA A 43 15.10 4.25 -29.54
CA ALA A 43 13.64 4.23 -29.35
C ALA A 43 12.89 4.13 -30.68
N ARG A 44 13.33 4.84 -31.73
CA ARG A 44 12.72 4.75 -33.06
C ARG A 44 12.71 3.31 -33.59
N THR A 45 13.80 2.58 -33.46
CA THR A 45 13.87 1.16 -33.84
C THR A 45 12.87 0.34 -33.03
N ALA A 46 12.80 0.54 -31.71
CA ALA A 46 11.84 -0.18 -30.85
C ALA A 46 10.37 0.11 -31.21
N PHE A 47 10.03 1.35 -31.57
CA PHE A 47 8.68 1.71 -32.03
C PHE A 47 8.36 1.14 -33.42
N GLN A 48 9.34 1.08 -34.34
CA GLN A 48 9.18 0.42 -35.63
C GLN A 48 8.92 -1.09 -35.48
N ASP A 49 9.70 -1.77 -34.63
CA ASP A 49 9.49 -3.18 -34.32
C ASP A 49 8.11 -3.42 -33.70
N ALA A 50 7.65 -2.52 -32.82
CA ALA A 50 6.33 -2.59 -32.21
C ALA A 50 5.21 -2.36 -33.23
N GLU A 51 5.38 -1.43 -34.18
CA GLU A 51 4.43 -1.16 -35.27
C GLU A 51 4.33 -2.35 -36.23
N GLU A 52 5.47 -2.93 -36.63
CA GLU A 52 5.50 -4.14 -37.45
C GLU A 52 4.76 -5.28 -36.76
N LYS A 53 5.07 -5.56 -35.48
CA LYS A 53 4.35 -6.57 -34.69
C LYS A 53 2.85 -6.26 -34.59
N GLY A 54 2.50 -5.00 -34.34
CA GLY A 54 1.11 -4.53 -34.26
C GLY A 54 0.30 -4.79 -35.54
N SER A 55 0.95 -4.82 -36.71
CA SER A 55 0.28 -5.15 -37.97
C SER A 55 -0.22 -6.61 -38.03
N TYR A 56 0.41 -7.51 -37.27
CA TYR A 56 0.05 -8.93 -37.19
C TYR A 56 -0.94 -9.25 -36.05
N ASP A 57 -1.16 -8.34 -35.10
CA ASP A 57 -2.06 -8.59 -33.95
C ASP A 57 -3.47 -9.02 -34.42
N LYS A 58 -3.98 -8.42 -35.51
CA LYS A 58 -5.31 -8.74 -36.09
C LYS A 58 -5.43 -10.15 -36.66
N VAL A 59 -4.33 -10.84 -36.94
CA VAL A 59 -4.32 -12.23 -37.41
C VAL A 59 -3.95 -13.21 -36.31
N SER A 60 -3.37 -12.72 -35.20
CA SER A 60 -2.88 -13.55 -34.10
C SER A 60 -3.81 -13.58 -32.89
N TYR A 61 -4.55 -12.50 -32.60
CA TYR A 61 -5.27 -12.33 -31.33
C TYR A 61 -6.76 -11.97 -31.52
N PRO A 62 -7.60 -12.11 -30.47
CA PRO A 62 -8.99 -11.67 -30.47
C PRO A 62 -9.13 -10.15 -30.60
N ALA A 63 -10.24 -9.68 -31.18
CA ALA A 63 -10.46 -8.26 -31.46
C ALA A 63 -10.35 -7.34 -30.22
N GLY A 64 -10.77 -7.82 -29.04
CA GLY A 64 -10.64 -7.08 -27.78
C GLY A 64 -9.18 -6.87 -27.36
N GLU A 65 -8.35 -7.92 -27.43
CA GLU A 65 -6.92 -7.83 -27.10
C GLU A 65 -6.16 -6.96 -28.09
N VAL A 66 -6.49 -7.05 -29.38
CA VAL A 66 -5.92 -6.18 -30.42
C VAL A 66 -6.21 -4.70 -30.12
N ALA A 67 -7.43 -4.36 -29.68
CA ALA A 67 -7.79 -2.99 -29.34
C ALA A 67 -6.96 -2.46 -28.15
N THR A 68 -6.81 -3.27 -27.10
CA THR A 68 -6.01 -2.94 -25.91
C THR A 68 -4.52 -2.74 -26.25
N LEU A 69 -3.92 -3.66 -27.01
CA LEU A 69 -2.53 -3.54 -27.45
C LEU A 69 -2.30 -2.29 -28.30
N ALA A 70 -3.23 -1.99 -29.22
CA ALA A 70 -3.16 -0.81 -30.06
C ALA A 70 -3.28 0.48 -29.24
N GLU A 71 -4.19 0.54 -28.26
CA GLU A 71 -4.34 1.71 -27.38
C GLU A 71 -3.05 2.00 -26.60
N GLN A 72 -2.47 0.99 -25.96
CA GLN A 72 -1.24 1.13 -25.17
C GLN A 72 -0.04 1.55 -26.05
N GLN A 73 0.09 0.93 -27.23
CA GLN A 73 1.14 1.28 -28.18
C GLN A 73 0.98 2.71 -28.72
N ASN A 74 -0.25 3.15 -29.01
CA ASN A 74 -0.53 4.52 -29.45
C ASN A 74 -0.21 5.54 -28.35
N ALA A 75 -0.50 5.22 -27.08
CA ALA A 75 -0.13 6.07 -25.94
C ALA A 75 1.40 6.23 -25.83
N ALA A 76 2.15 5.13 -25.95
CA ALA A 76 3.61 5.15 -25.95
C ALA A 76 4.17 5.97 -27.14
N GLN A 77 3.58 5.80 -28.33
CA GLN A 77 3.98 6.54 -29.53
C GLN A 77 3.72 8.05 -29.39
N SER A 78 2.60 8.44 -28.74
CA SER A 78 2.29 9.84 -28.46
C SER A 78 3.33 10.45 -27.51
N SER A 79 3.73 9.74 -26.46
CA SER A 79 4.81 10.16 -25.55
C SER A 79 6.14 10.37 -26.30
N PHE A 80 6.51 9.43 -27.16
CA PHE A 80 7.73 9.52 -27.96
C PHE A 80 7.71 10.69 -28.94
N ASN A 81 6.58 10.93 -29.62
CA ASN A 81 6.40 12.08 -30.50
C ASN A 81 6.55 13.41 -29.75
N GLY A 82 6.07 13.48 -28.50
CA GLY A 82 6.30 14.64 -27.63
C GLY A 82 7.78 14.88 -27.33
N ALA A 83 8.56 13.82 -27.11
CA ALA A 83 10.00 13.92 -26.92
C ALA A 83 10.73 14.39 -28.19
N LEU A 84 10.34 13.89 -29.37
CA LEU A 84 10.86 14.34 -30.67
C LEU A 84 10.61 15.84 -30.92
N GLN A 85 9.41 16.32 -30.59
CA GLN A 85 9.08 17.74 -30.71
C GLN A 85 9.95 18.61 -29.79
N ARG A 86 10.19 18.19 -28.55
CA ARG A 86 11.09 18.90 -27.62
C ARG A 86 12.54 18.90 -28.12
N TYR A 87 13.04 17.78 -28.62
CA TYR A 87 14.37 17.70 -29.24
C TYR A 87 14.51 18.68 -30.41
N ALA A 88 13.55 18.67 -31.33
CA ALA A 88 13.54 19.55 -32.49
C ALA A 88 13.45 21.04 -32.10
N ALA A 89 12.70 21.38 -31.05
CA ALA A 89 12.61 22.74 -30.54
C ALA A 89 13.96 23.28 -30.03
N VAL A 90 14.75 22.44 -29.33
CA VAL A 90 16.10 22.80 -28.88
C VAL A 90 17.05 22.93 -30.07
N GLU A 91 17.00 21.99 -31.02
CA GLU A 91 17.80 22.07 -32.26
C GLU A 91 17.55 23.37 -33.03
N GLU A 92 16.29 23.75 -33.20
CA GLU A 92 15.94 24.98 -33.92
C GLU A 92 16.35 26.25 -33.14
N ALA A 93 16.25 26.23 -31.80
CA ALA A 93 16.69 27.35 -30.96
C ALA A 93 18.20 27.64 -31.05
N PHE A 94 19.01 26.61 -31.32
CA PHE A 94 20.48 26.71 -31.41
C PHE A 94 21.02 26.76 -32.84
N LYS A 95 20.16 26.59 -33.85
CA LYS A 95 20.54 26.60 -35.25
C LYS A 95 21.14 27.94 -35.67
N GLY A 96 22.41 27.90 -36.11
CA GLY A 96 23.14 29.09 -36.56
C GLY A 96 23.61 30.02 -35.44
N ARG A 97 23.49 29.64 -34.15
CA ARG A 97 23.99 30.42 -33.01
C ARG A 97 25.37 29.93 -32.54
N ASP A 98 26.44 30.48 -33.10
CA ASP A 98 27.81 30.15 -32.66
C ASP A 98 28.22 30.84 -31.34
N ASN A 99 27.47 31.86 -30.91
CA ASN A 99 27.78 32.73 -29.77
C ASN A 99 26.72 32.67 -28.64
N ALA A 100 26.06 31.54 -28.44
CA ALA A 100 25.12 31.38 -27.32
C ALA A 100 25.81 31.60 -25.95
N SER A 101 25.07 32.10 -24.97
CA SER A 101 25.56 32.34 -23.62
C SER A 101 25.81 31.03 -22.86
N THR A 102 26.60 31.08 -21.79
CA THR A 102 26.82 29.92 -20.91
C THR A 102 25.50 29.39 -20.33
N GLU A 103 24.58 30.29 -19.96
CA GLU A 103 23.25 29.95 -19.42
C GLU A 103 22.37 29.28 -20.48
N GLU A 104 22.41 29.76 -21.72
CA GLU A 104 21.68 29.14 -22.84
C GLU A 104 22.19 27.70 -23.08
N TYR A 105 23.50 27.47 -23.14
CA TYR A 105 24.05 26.11 -23.30
C TYR A 105 23.67 25.18 -22.14
N GLN A 106 23.64 25.68 -20.90
CA GLN A 106 23.20 24.91 -19.72
C GLN A 106 21.72 24.53 -19.84
N GLN A 107 20.85 25.49 -20.15
CA GLN A 107 19.41 25.25 -20.34
C GLN A 107 19.13 24.26 -21.48
N GLY A 108 19.90 24.35 -22.58
CA GLY A 108 19.84 23.40 -23.68
C GLY A 108 20.25 21.98 -23.26
N SER A 109 21.32 21.84 -22.47
CA SER A 109 21.78 20.56 -21.93
C SER A 109 20.76 19.93 -20.98
N GLU A 110 20.13 20.73 -20.11
CA GLU A 110 19.03 20.29 -19.25
C GLU A 110 17.83 19.82 -20.08
N THR A 111 17.48 20.53 -21.14
CA THR A 111 16.36 20.15 -22.01
C THR A 111 16.66 18.84 -22.75
N TYR A 112 17.89 18.62 -23.24
CA TYR A 112 18.28 17.32 -23.80
C TYR A 112 18.23 16.19 -22.76
N SER A 113 18.62 16.47 -21.51
CA SER A 113 18.49 15.50 -20.41
C SER A 113 17.02 15.13 -20.15
N GLN A 114 16.11 16.11 -20.21
CA GLN A 114 14.67 15.86 -20.13
C GLN A 114 14.15 15.06 -21.33
N VAL A 115 14.66 15.32 -22.55
CA VAL A 115 14.33 14.53 -23.74
C VAL A 115 14.74 13.07 -23.54
N ILE A 116 15.95 12.80 -23.03
CA ILE A 116 16.41 11.43 -22.72
C ILE A 116 15.42 10.74 -21.77
N ALA A 117 15.06 11.40 -20.66
CA ALA A 117 14.12 10.84 -19.69
C ALA A 117 12.73 10.55 -20.30
N LEU A 118 12.22 11.44 -21.17
CA LEU A 118 10.94 11.23 -21.86
C LEU A 118 11.00 10.09 -22.88
N VAL A 119 12.13 9.94 -23.59
CA VAL A 119 12.36 8.84 -24.52
C VAL A 119 12.43 7.51 -23.78
N GLU A 120 13.15 7.46 -22.66
CA GLU A 120 13.22 6.28 -21.78
C GLU A 120 11.83 5.93 -21.22
N GLN A 121 11.07 6.92 -20.77
CA GLN A 121 9.70 6.73 -20.30
C GLN A 121 8.79 6.16 -21.41
N ALA A 122 8.82 6.73 -22.61
CA ALA A 122 8.03 6.25 -23.75
C ALA A 122 8.41 4.82 -24.16
N ARG A 123 9.71 4.49 -24.11
CA ARG A 123 10.20 3.13 -24.36
C ARG A 123 9.74 2.16 -23.26
N GLY A 124 9.80 2.57 -21.99
CA GLY A 124 9.28 1.77 -20.86
C GLY A 124 7.79 1.47 -20.99
N GLN A 125 7.02 2.33 -21.66
CA GLN A 125 5.60 2.08 -21.96
C GLN A 125 5.38 0.98 -23.03
N LEU A 126 6.38 0.64 -23.85
CA LEU A 126 6.29 -0.46 -24.83
C LEU A 126 6.57 -1.83 -24.22
N GLU A 127 7.31 -1.92 -23.11
CA GLU A 127 7.66 -3.20 -22.50
C GLU A 127 6.42 -4.02 -22.09
N PRO A 128 5.39 -3.44 -21.42
CA PRO A 128 4.14 -4.15 -21.13
C PRO A 128 3.42 -4.67 -22.39
N VAL A 129 3.47 -3.92 -23.50
CA VAL A 129 2.83 -4.33 -24.77
C VAL A 129 3.53 -5.56 -25.35
N ALA A 130 4.87 -5.56 -25.36
CA ALA A 130 5.66 -6.70 -25.83
C ALA A 130 5.47 -7.93 -24.93
N ALA A 131 5.44 -7.73 -23.61
CA ALA A 131 5.18 -8.79 -22.65
C ALA A 131 3.78 -9.41 -22.85
N ARG A 132 2.75 -8.59 -23.05
CA ARG A 132 1.39 -9.06 -23.29
C ARG A 132 1.27 -9.85 -24.60
N ARG A 133 1.93 -9.42 -25.68
CA ARG A 133 1.99 -10.20 -26.93
C ARG A 133 2.62 -11.58 -26.71
N ALA A 134 3.75 -11.63 -26.02
CA ALA A 134 4.43 -12.89 -25.72
C ALA A 134 3.57 -13.83 -24.85
N GLU A 135 2.81 -13.28 -23.90
CA GLU A 135 1.84 -14.03 -23.11
C GLU A 135 0.71 -14.61 -23.99
N LEU A 136 0.11 -13.80 -24.86
CA LEU A 136 -0.93 -14.25 -25.78
C LEU A 136 -0.42 -15.32 -26.76
N ASP A 137 0.82 -15.20 -27.23
CA ASP A 137 1.48 -16.22 -28.07
C ASP A 137 1.63 -17.55 -27.33
N GLN A 138 2.04 -17.51 -26.05
CA GLN A 138 2.14 -18.72 -25.22
C GLN A 138 0.78 -19.37 -24.99
N ILE A 139 -0.25 -18.56 -24.70
CA ILE A 139 -1.63 -19.03 -24.51
C ILE A 139 -2.14 -19.72 -25.79
N ASN A 140 -1.96 -19.09 -26.95
CA ASN A 140 -2.40 -19.65 -28.23
C ASN A 140 -1.62 -20.91 -28.61
N ALA A 141 -0.31 -20.96 -28.34
CA ALA A 141 0.51 -22.14 -28.56
C ALA A 141 0.08 -23.34 -27.69
N ALA A 142 -0.42 -23.11 -26.49
CA ALA A 142 -0.92 -24.15 -25.59
C ALA A 142 -2.32 -24.68 -25.96
N ALA A 143 -3.14 -23.88 -26.65
CA ALA A 143 -4.53 -24.23 -26.93
C ALA A 143 -4.67 -25.38 -27.96
N GLN A 144 -3.87 -25.38 -29.03
CA GLN A 144 -3.91 -26.42 -30.07
C GLN A 144 -3.63 -27.85 -29.53
N PRO A 145 -2.55 -28.10 -28.75
CA PRO A 145 -2.32 -29.43 -28.19
C PRO A 145 -3.41 -29.84 -27.19
N ALA A 146 -3.98 -28.89 -26.42
CA ALA A 146 -5.08 -29.19 -25.50
C ALA A 146 -6.35 -29.67 -26.24
N VAL A 147 -6.77 -28.97 -27.30
CA VAL A 147 -7.93 -29.39 -28.11
C VAL A 147 -7.66 -30.73 -28.81
N SER A 148 -6.43 -30.95 -29.28
CA SER A 148 -6.04 -32.20 -29.95
C SER A 148 -6.06 -33.39 -28.98
N ALA A 149 -5.58 -33.20 -27.75
CA ALA A 149 -5.62 -34.21 -26.71
C ALA A 149 -7.07 -34.58 -26.33
N ALA A 150 -7.96 -33.59 -26.19
CA ALA A 150 -9.38 -33.85 -25.91
C ALA A 150 -10.05 -34.68 -27.03
N LYS A 151 -9.75 -34.37 -28.30
CA LYS A 151 -10.25 -35.15 -29.46
C LYS A 151 -9.73 -36.59 -29.46
N GLN A 152 -8.44 -36.76 -29.18
CA GLN A 152 -7.83 -38.09 -29.10
C GLN A 152 -8.45 -38.92 -27.97
N ALA A 153 -8.61 -38.33 -26.79
CA ALA A 153 -9.25 -38.99 -25.65
C ALA A 153 -10.70 -39.41 -25.97
N ALA A 154 -11.47 -38.58 -26.67
CA ALA A 154 -12.82 -38.95 -27.11
C ALA A 154 -12.81 -40.15 -28.07
N GLN A 155 -11.87 -40.18 -29.01
CA GLN A 155 -11.72 -41.28 -29.96
C GLN A 155 -11.35 -42.59 -29.26
N GLU A 156 -10.37 -42.56 -28.34
CA GLU A 156 -9.95 -43.71 -27.55
C GLU A 156 -11.11 -44.27 -26.71
N LEU A 157 -11.87 -43.38 -26.08
CA LEU A 157 -13.01 -43.76 -25.26
C LEU A 157 -14.17 -44.35 -26.09
N GLY A 158 -14.41 -43.80 -27.28
CA GLY A 158 -15.36 -44.38 -28.24
C GLY A 158 -14.95 -45.77 -28.72
N GLN A 159 -13.66 -46.03 -28.90
CA GLN A 159 -13.13 -47.37 -29.22
C GLN A 159 -13.30 -48.34 -28.05
N GLN A 160 -13.06 -47.88 -26.82
CA GLN A 160 -13.29 -48.68 -25.61
C GLN A 160 -14.76 -49.07 -25.47
N ALA A 161 -15.69 -48.12 -25.67
CA ALA A 161 -17.11 -48.40 -25.69
C ALA A 161 -17.47 -49.43 -26.78
N ALA A 162 -16.92 -49.29 -27.99
CA ALA A 162 -17.17 -50.23 -29.08
C ALA A 162 -16.67 -51.65 -28.76
N ALA A 163 -15.50 -51.77 -28.10
CA ALA A 163 -14.91 -53.05 -27.72
C ALA A 163 -15.76 -53.83 -26.69
N LEU A 164 -16.59 -53.14 -25.90
CA LEU A 164 -17.49 -53.81 -24.94
C LEU A 164 -18.62 -54.57 -25.63
N GLY A 165 -19.06 -54.12 -26.82
CA GLY A 165 -20.13 -54.77 -27.60
C GLY A 165 -21.53 -54.67 -26.99
N GLU A 166 -21.71 -53.87 -25.93
CA GLU A 166 -22.98 -53.67 -25.21
C GLU A 166 -23.78 -52.48 -25.74
N PHE A 167 -23.12 -51.65 -26.55
CA PHE A 167 -23.62 -50.39 -27.07
C PHE A 167 -24.06 -50.57 -28.53
N GLN A 168 -25.32 -50.24 -28.85
CA GLN A 168 -25.84 -50.21 -30.22
C GLN A 168 -25.22 -49.07 -31.04
N ASN A 169 -24.89 -47.95 -30.39
CA ASN A 169 -24.20 -46.82 -30.98
C ASN A 169 -23.07 -46.35 -30.05
N PRO A 170 -21.88 -46.99 -30.11
CA PRO A 170 -20.76 -46.65 -29.23
C PRO A 170 -20.30 -45.19 -29.33
N ALA A 171 -20.46 -44.56 -30.49
CA ALA A 171 -20.13 -43.14 -30.69
C ALA A 171 -21.08 -42.20 -29.94
N ALA A 172 -22.26 -42.67 -29.53
CA ALA A 172 -23.19 -41.89 -28.72
C ALA A 172 -22.68 -41.64 -27.29
N VAL A 173 -21.79 -42.50 -26.80
CA VAL A 173 -21.29 -42.47 -25.41
C VAL A 173 -20.51 -41.19 -25.12
N THR A 174 -19.78 -40.64 -26.10
CA THR A 174 -19.02 -39.39 -25.96
C THR A 174 -19.81 -38.13 -26.32
N ARG A 175 -21.07 -38.26 -26.75
CA ARG A 175 -21.86 -37.17 -27.35
C ARG A 175 -21.98 -35.94 -26.45
N GLU A 176 -22.13 -36.15 -25.14
CA GLU A 176 -22.23 -35.04 -24.16
C GLU A 176 -20.98 -34.16 -24.17
N VAL A 177 -19.82 -34.77 -24.40
CA VAL A 177 -18.52 -34.09 -24.38
C VAL A 177 -18.13 -33.56 -25.77
N ASP A 178 -18.65 -34.15 -26.85
CA ASP A 178 -18.41 -33.71 -28.22
C ASP A 178 -18.80 -32.23 -28.44
N ALA A 179 -19.86 -31.77 -27.77
CA ALA A 179 -20.27 -30.36 -27.82
C ALA A 179 -19.21 -29.42 -27.20
N GLN A 180 -18.56 -29.84 -26.12
CA GLN A 180 -17.48 -29.08 -25.47
C GLN A 180 -16.21 -29.08 -26.33
N ILE A 181 -15.87 -30.21 -26.96
CA ILE A 181 -14.75 -30.31 -27.91
C ILE A 181 -15.00 -29.41 -29.14
N ALA A 182 -16.22 -29.41 -29.67
CA ALA A 182 -16.61 -28.55 -30.77
C ALA A 182 -16.50 -27.06 -30.40
N ARG A 183 -16.95 -26.69 -29.18
CA ARG A 183 -16.80 -25.34 -28.64
C ARG A 183 -15.32 -24.96 -28.50
N ALA A 184 -14.49 -25.83 -27.95
CA ALA A 184 -13.06 -25.59 -27.79
C ALA A 184 -12.37 -25.37 -29.16
N GLN A 185 -12.76 -26.15 -30.18
CA GLN A 185 -12.26 -25.95 -31.54
C GLN A 185 -12.73 -24.62 -32.15
N GLN A 186 -13.98 -24.22 -31.91
CA GLN A 186 -14.48 -22.94 -32.41
C GLN A 186 -13.74 -21.76 -31.76
N LEU A 187 -13.56 -21.78 -30.44
CA LEU A 187 -12.80 -20.76 -29.70
C LEU A 187 -11.34 -20.67 -30.19
N LEU A 188 -10.74 -21.82 -30.51
CA LEU A 188 -9.41 -21.87 -31.09
C LEU A 188 -9.36 -21.22 -32.49
N ASN A 189 -10.36 -21.47 -33.33
CA ASN A 189 -10.49 -20.83 -34.64
C ASN A 189 -10.69 -19.31 -34.52
N ASP A 190 -11.41 -18.88 -33.47
CA ASP A 190 -11.67 -17.48 -33.12
C ASP A 190 -10.49 -16.83 -32.36
N ARG A 191 -9.37 -17.56 -32.20
CA ARG A 191 -8.11 -17.12 -31.56
C ARG A 191 -8.23 -16.81 -30.07
N GLN A 192 -9.25 -17.35 -29.43
CA GLN A 192 -9.50 -17.27 -28.00
C GLN A 192 -8.80 -18.43 -27.29
N GLY A 193 -7.46 -18.41 -27.29
CA GLY A 193 -6.64 -19.55 -26.85
C GLY A 193 -6.85 -19.94 -25.38
N ALA A 194 -7.08 -18.96 -24.50
CA ALA A 194 -7.32 -19.23 -23.07
C ALA A 194 -8.65 -19.98 -22.88
N GLU A 195 -9.72 -19.46 -23.47
CA GLU A 195 -11.06 -20.04 -23.41
C GLU A 195 -11.12 -21.40 -24.12
N ALA A 196 -10.41 -21.55 -25.24
CA ALA A 196 -10.27 -22.81 -25.95
C ALA A 196 -9.56 -23.87 -25.07
N THR A 197 -8.50 -23.48 -24.36
CA THR A 197 -7.78 -24.35 -23.43
C THR A 197 -8.69 -24.79 -22.29
N THR A 198 -9.42 -23.85 -21.67
CA THR A 198 -10.38 -24.17 -20.59
C THR A 198 -11.46 -25.13 -21.08
N ALA A 199 -12.09 -24.86 -22.23
CA ALA A 199 -13.12 -25.74 -22.79
C ALA A 199 -12.57 -27.14 -23.13
N ALA A 200 -11.32 -27.25 -23.60
CA ALA A 200 -10.66 -28.54 -23.85
C ALA A 200 -10.34 -29.30 -22.55
N GLN A 201 -9.97 -28.60 -21.47
CA GLN A 201 -9.75 -29.19 -20.16
C GLN A 201 -11.05 -29.71 -19.54
N GLU A 202 -12.14 -28.93 -19.64
CA GLU A 202 -13.48 -29.35 -19.22
C GLU A 202 -13.91 -30.63 -19.97
N ALA A 203 -13.72 -30.66 -21.28
CA ALA A 203 -13.98 -31.85 -22.09
C ALA A 203 -13.14 -33.05 -21.64
N THR A 204 -11.84 -32.85 -21.40
CA THR A 204 -10.94 -33.92 -20.93
C THR A 204 -11.36 -34.48 -19.58
N ALA A 205 -11.79 -33.62 -18.63
CA ALA A 205 -12.33 -34.05 -17.35
C ALA A 205 -13.63 -34.85 -17.50
N GLY A 206 -14.54 -34.41 -18.39
CA GLY A 206 -15.75 -35.14 -18.73
C GLY A 206 -15.46 -36.53 -19.31
N LEU A 207 -14.49 -36.63 -20.23
CA LEU A 207 -14.03 -37.89 -20.81
C LEU A 207 -13.40 -38.81 -19.77
N ALA A 208 -12.62 -38.28 -18.83
CA ALA A 208 -12.03 -39.07 -17.76
C ALA A 208 -13.10 -39.66 -16.83
N ALA A 209 -14.13 -38.88 -16.47
CA ALA A 209 -15.27 -39.37 -15.68
C ALA A 209 -16.05 -40.46 -16.42
N LEU A 210 -16.27 -40.28 -17.72
CA LEU A 210 -16.91 -41.27 -18.58
C LEU A 210 -16.05 -42.55 -18.72
N GLY A 211 -14.73 -42.42 -18.82
CA GLY A 211 -13.78 -43.54 -18.77
C GLY A 211 -13.83 -44.32 -17.47
N ALA A 212 -13.92 -43.65 -16.32
CA ALA A 212 -14.11 -44.31 -15.04
C ALA A 212 -15.43 -45.10 -15.00
N LEU A 213 -16.51 -44.54 -15.56
CA LEU A 213 -17.82 -45.20 -15.64
C LEU A 213 -17.78 -46.44 -16.55
N LEU A 214 -17.13 -46.38 -17.71
CA LEU A 214 -16.91 -47.55 -18.57
C LEU A 214 -16.00 -48.60 -17.92
N GLY A 215 -15.01 -48.18 -17.14
CA GLY A 215 -14.18 -49.07 -16.32
C GLY A 215 -15.02 -49.86 -15.31
N ARG A 216 -15.88 -49.17 -14.56
CA ARG A 216 -16.86 -49.78 -13.63
C ARG A 216 -17.80 -50.75 -14.33
N PHE A 217 -18.30 -50.37 -15.50
CA PHE A 217 -19.13 -51.22 -16.33
C PHE A 217 -18.43 -52.54 -16.67
N THR A 218 -17.18 -52.45 -17.15
CA THR A 218 -16.35 -53.60 -17.51
C THR A 218 -16.10 -54.52 -16.31
N GLY A 219 -15.69 -53.94 -15.17
CA GLY A 219 -15.43 -54.69 -13.94
C GLY A 219 -16.68 -55.39 -13.41
N THR A 220 -17.85 -54.76 -13.50
CA THR A 220 -19.13 -55.36 -13.08
C THR A 220 -19.49 -56.56 -13.97
N ARG A 221 -19.32 -56.43 -15.29
CA ARG A 221 -19.55 -57.55 -16.22
C ARG A 221 -18.64 -58.73 -15.94
N GLU A 222 -17.35 -58.48 -15.72
CA GLU A 222 -16.39 -59.53 -15.36
C GLU A 222 -16.78 -60.21 -14.04
N ARG A 223 -17.13 -59.42 -13.02
CA ARG A 223 -17.59 -59.91 -11.71
C ARG A 223 -18.80 -60.82 -11.82
N ILE A 224 -19.80 -60.45 -12.63
CA ILE A 224 -20.97 -61.29 -12.91
C ILE A 224 -20.55 -62.64 -13.53
N SER A 225 -19.69 -62.62 -14.55
CA SER A 225 -19.24 -63.83 -15.25
C SER A 225 -18.44 -64.77 -14.35
N VAL A 226 -17.44 -64.25 -13.63
CA VAL A 226 -16.62 -65.02 -12.69
C VAL A 226 -17.46 -65.51 -11.51
N GLY A 227 -18.40 -64.68 -11.05
CA GLY A 227 -19.33 -64.95 -9.98
C GLY A 227 -20.24 -66.15 -10.25
N ARG A 228 -20.85 -66.21 -11.45
CA ARG A 228 -21.66 -67.36 -11.89
C ARG A 228 -20.87 -68.67 -11.89
N GLY A 229 -19.68 -68.69 -12.50
CA GLY A 229 -18.83 -69.89 -12.52
C GLY A 229 -18.33 -70.29 -11.12
N SER A 230 -18.25 -69.35 -10.18
CA SER A 230 -17.93 -69.65 -8.78
C SER A 230 -19.14 -70.20 -8.01
N ALA A 231 -20.35 -69.69 -8.27
CA ALA A 231 -21.58 -70.22 -7.72
C ALA A 231 -21.80 -71.69 -8.11
N GLU A 232 -21.60 -72.04 -9.39
CA GLU A 232 -21.70 -73.42 -9.87
C GLU A 232 -20.74 -74.37 -9.13
N ARG A 233 -19.50 -73.94 -8.86
CA ARG A 233 -18.50 -74.75 -8.14
C ARG A 233 -18.86 -75.02 -6.68
N VAL A 234 -19.50 -74.06 -5.99
CA VAL A 234 -19.91 -74.25 -4.59
C VAL A 234 -21.26 -74.95 -4.47
N ALA A 235 -22.10 -74.92 -5.51
CA ALA A 235 -23.30 -75.74 -5.57
C ALA A 235 -22.98 -77.24 -5.45
N VAL A 236 -21.87 -77.68 -6.06
CA VAL A 236 -21.35 -79.06 -5.93
C VAL A 236 -20.95 -79.41 -4.49
N GLN A 237 -20.62 -78.40 -3.67
CA GLN A 237 -20.27 -78.56 -2.25
C GLN A 237 -21.51 -78.55 -1.34
N GLY A 238 -22.72 -78.47 -1.90
CA GLY A 238 -23.99 -78.52 -1.15
C GLY A 238 -24.57 -77.16 -0.77
N PHE A 239 -24.05 -76.05 -1.32
CA PHE A 239 -24.59 -74.71 -1.09
C PHE A 239 -25.75 -74.38 -2.05
N ARG A 240 -26.81 -73.75 -1.53
CA ARG A 240 -27.98 -73.23 -2.27
C ARG A 240 -27.63 -71.90 -2.93
N THR A 241 -27.39 -71.92 -4.24
CA THR A 241 -26.85 -70.78 -5.00
C THR A 241 -27.89 -70.07 -5.87
N GLU A 242 -29.15 -70.51 -5.81
CA GLU A 242 -30.23 -70.05 -6.68
C GLU A 242 -30.47 -68.55 -6.53
N ALA A 243 -30.46 -68.06 -5.29
CA ALA A 243 -30.59 -66.63 -5.00
C ALA A 243 -29.41 -65.80 -5.53
N GLY A 244 -28.19 -66.34 -5.45
CA GLY A 244 -26.99 -65.67 -5.99
C GLY A 244 -27.01 -65.60 -7.52
N LEU A 245 -27.42 -66.67 -8.19
CA LEU A 245 -27.60 -66.69 -9.65
C LEU A 245 -28.69 -65.70 -10.09
N ALA A 246 -29.82 -65.65 -9.39
CA ALA A 246 -30.88 -64.69 -9.68
C ALA A 246 -30.41 -63.23 -9.49
N ALA A 247 -29.59 -62.94 -8.47
CA ALA A 247 -29.01 -61.61 -8.28
C ALA A 247 -28.07 -61.23 -9.43
N TYR A 248 -27.27 -62.16 -9.95
CA TYR A 248 -26.44 -61.92 -11.15
C TYR A 248 -27.29 -61.65 -12.40
N ASP A 249 -28.42 -62.33 -12.57
CA ASP A 249 -29.34 -62.07 -13.70
C ASP A 249 -29.95 -60.66 -13.63
N GLN A 250 -30.31 -60.22 -12.42
CA GLN A 250 -30.78 -58.86 -12.19
C GLN A 250 -29.66 -57.83 -12.40
N ALA A 251 -28.44 -58.12 -11.94
CA ALA A 251 -27.26 -57.28 -12.17
C ALA A 251 -26.99 -57.09 -13.66
N GLU A 252 -27.04 -58.17 -14.44
CA GLU A 252 -26.86 -58.12 -15.90
C GLU A 252 -27.97 -57.31 -16.58
N THR A 253 -29.21 -57.42 -16.10
CA THR A 253 -30.34 -56.63 -16.61
C THR A 253 -30.14 -55.14 -16.33
N ALA A 254 -29.78 -54.77 -15.10
CA ALA A 254 -29.49 -53.39 -14.73
C ALA A 254 -28.30 -52.82 -15.51
N LEU A 255 -27.26 -53.63 -15.74
CA LEU A 255 -26.09 -53.25 -16.54
C LEU A 255 -26.46 -52.96 -18.01
N LYS A 256 -27.31 -53.79 -18.63
CA LYS A 256 -27.83 -53.54 -19.99
C LYS A 256 -28.67 -52.26 -20.07
N GLN A 257 -29.51 -52.01 -19.06
CA GLN A 257 -30.29 -50.77 -18.99
C GLN A 257 -29.39 -49.54 -18.78
N ALA A 258 -28.34 -49.66 -17.98
CA ALA A 258 -27.33 -48.62 -17.80
C ALA A 258 -26.62 -48.29 -19.13
N ALA A 259 -26.30 -49.31 -19.95
CA ALA A 259 -25.73 -49.08 -21.28
C ALA A 259 -26.67 -48.27 -22.18
N VAL A 260 -27.96 -48.63 -22.24
CA VAL A 260 -28.98 -47.90 -23.01
C VAL A 260 -29.13 -46.44 -22.54
N LEU A 261 -29.13 -46.20 -21.22
CA LEU A 261 -29.17 -44.84 -20.68
C LEU A 261 -27.90 -44.06 -21.00
N LEU A 262 -26.73 -44.70 -20.96
CA LEU A 262 -25.47 -44.05 -21.29
C LEU A 262 -25.45 -43.55 -22.74
N GLU A 263 -26.01 -44.30 -23.68
CA GLU A 263 -26.10 -43.90 -25.11
C GLU A 263 -27.12 -42.78 -25.38
N SER A 264 -28.23 -42.79 -24.64
CA SER A 264 -29.39 -41.95 -24.94
C SER A 264 -29.45 -40.67 -24.09
N GLN A 265 -29.04 -40.76 -22.83
CA GLN A 265 -29.21 -39.74 -21.79
C GLN A 265 -27.92 -39.43 -21.03
N GLY A 266 -26.82 -40.13 -21.34
CA GLY A 266 -25.50 -39.81 -20.84
C GLY A 266 -25.15 -40.39 -19.46
N SER A 267 -24.01 -39.93 -18.95
CA SER A 267 -23.33 -40.54 -17.80
C SER A 267 -24.11 -40.44 -16.48
N GLN A 268 -24.78 -39.31 -16.25
CA GLN A 268 -25.55 -39.08 -15.02
C GLN A 268 -26.78 -39.98 -14.94
N ALA A 269 -27.47 -40.21 -16.06
CA ALA A 269 -28.64 -41.08 -16.11
C ALA A 269 -28.26 -42.56 -15.95
N ALA A 270 -27.10 -42.98 -16.46
CA ALA A 270 -26.63 -44.35 -16.38
C ALA A 270 -26.09 -44.74 -14.98
N ALA A 271 -25.53 -43.77 -14.24
CA ALA A 271 -24.80 -44.04 -13.00
C ALA A 271 -25.63 -44.79 -11.93
N PRO A 272 -26.90 -44.45 -11.63
CA PRO A 272 -27.70 -45.16 -10.63
C PRO A 272 -27.96 -46.62 -11.00
N LEU A 273 -28.18 -46.93 -12.27
CA LEU A 273 -28.38 -48.31 -12.74
C LEU A 273 -27.08 -49.11 -12.69
N LEU A 274 -25.94 -48.48 -12.96
CA LEU A 274 -24.65 -49.12 -12.81
C LEU A 274 -24.34 -49.43 -11.33
N GLU A 275 -24.64 -48.50 -10.42
CA GLU A 275 -24.53 -48.73 -8.97
C GLU A 275 -25.47 -49.85 -8.49
N GLN A 276 -26.69 -49.90 -9.02
CA GLN A 276 -27.61 -51.00 -8.77
C GLN A 276 -27.05 -52.34 -9.28
N ALA A 277 -26.46 -52.37 -10.49
CA ALA A 277 -25.83 -53.57 -11.04
C ALA A 277 -24.64 -54.04 -10.19
N GLU A 278 -23.79 -53.12 -9.71
CA GLU A 278 -22.68 -53.42 -8.81
C GLU A 278 -23.15 -54.00 -7.48
N THR A 279 -24.22 -53.42 -6.91
CA THR A 279 -24.83 -53.90 -5.65
C THR A 279 -25.38 -55.31 -5.81
N LEU A 280 -26.12 -55.56 -6.89
CA LEU A 280 -26.67 -56.88 -7.21
C LEU A 280 -25.58 -57.91 -7.51
N ALA A 281 -24.50 -57.51 -8.19
CA ALA A 281 -23.36 -58.39 -8.43
C ALA A 281 -22.63 -58.76 -7.13
N ALA A 282 -22.49 -57.82 -6.18
CA ALA A 282 -21.94 -58.09 -4.86
C ALA A 282 -22.85 -59.01 -4.02
N GLU A 283 -24.17 -58.82 -4.08
CA GLU A 283 -25.14 -59.73 -3.47
C GLU A 283 -25.06 -61.13 -4.09
N GLY A 284 -24.95 -61.22 -5.42
CA GLY A 284 -24.73 -62.47 -6.15
C GLY A 284 -23.47 -63.21 -5.71
N GLU A 285 -22.42 -62.48 -5.37
CA GLU A 285 -21.18 -63.05 -4.84
C GLU A 285 -21.36 -63.62 -3.44
N GLY A 286 -21.99 -62.84 -2.54
CA GLY A 286 -22.26 -63.24 -1.16
C GLY A 286 -23.27 -64.38 -1.03
N ARG A 287 -24.22 -64.49 -1.97
CA ARG A 287 -25.23 -65.58 -2.05
C ARG A 287 -24.87 -66.68 -3.05
N GLY A 288 -23.67 -66.63 -3.62
CA GLY A 288 -23.20 -67.54 -4.66
C GLY A 288 -21.84 -68.13 -4.30
N GLY A 289 -20.85 -67.93 -5.17
CA GLY A 289 -19.51 -68.51 -5.02
C GLY A 289 -18.76 -68.14 -3.73
N GLY A 290 -19.10 -67.03 -3.08
CA GLY A 290 -18.46 -66.55 -1.86
C GLY A 290 -18.95 -67.21 -0.56
N MET A 291 -20.05 -67.97 -0.59
CA MET A 291 -20.69 -68.50 0.62
C MET A 291 -19.77 -69.33 1.54
N PRO A 292 -18.88 -70.22 1.07
CA PRO A 292 -18.02 -71.00 1.98
C PRO A 292 -17.02 -70.14 2.75
N ALA A 293 -16.54 -69.04 2.16
CA ALA A 293 -15.68 -68.08 2.84
C ALA A 293 -16.51 -67.27 3.84
N LEU A 294 -17.67 -66.78 3.41
CA LEU A 294 -18.57 -65.98 4.24
C LEU A 294 -19.09 -66.74 5.46
N LEU A 295 -19.38 -68.04 5.33
CA LEU A 295 -19.78 -68.90 6.45
C LEU A 295 -18.71 -68.90 7.56
N ARG A 296 -17.44 -69.07 7.19
CA ARG A 296 -16.31 -69.07 8.13
C ARG A 296 -16.06 -67.70 8.74
N GLU A 297 -16.20 -66.65 7.93
CA GLU A 297 -16.08 -65.27 8.39
C GLU A 297 -17.17 -64.94 9.42
N ASN A 298 -18.42 -65.24 9.10
CA ASN A 298 -19.55 -65.03 10.00
C ASN A 298 -19.40 -65.81 11.30
N GLU A 299 -18.89 -67.04 11.29
CA GLU A 299 -18.64 -67.82 12.50
C GLU A 299 -17.64 -67.12 13.44
N ALA A 300 -16.55 -66.60 12.87
CA ALA A 300 -15.57 -65.82 13.63
C ALA A 300 -16.17 -64.50 14.14
N ARG A 301 -16.98 -63.83 13.32
CA ARG A 301 -17.66 -62.57 13.67
C ARG A 301 -18.69 -62.77 14.78
N ILE A 302 -19.53 -63.80 14.71
CA ILE A 302 -20.50 -64.14 15.78
C ILE A 302 -19.77 -64.19 17.13
N SER A 303 -18.66 -64.92 17.21
CA SER A 303 -17.86 -65.03 18.43
C SER A 303 -17.34 -63.67 18.94
N SER A 304 -16.87 -62.80 18.03
CA SER A 304 -16.35 -61.47 18.37
C SER A 304 -17.45 -60.50 18.82
N VAL A 305 -18.59 -60.50 18.14
CA VAL A 305 -19.75 -59.65 18.47
C VAL A 305 -20.35 -60.10 19.81
N GLU A 306 -20.40 -61.40 20.10
CA GLU A 306 -20.84 -61.91 21.40
C GLU A 306 -19.93 -61.48 22.54
N GLN A 307 -18.61 -61.56 22.35
CA GLN A 307 -17.65 -61.07 23.33
C GLN A 307 -17.84 -59.57 23.59
N SER A 308 -18.06 -58.78 22.54
CA SER A 308 -18.35 -57.35 22.65
C SER A 308 -19.68 -57.08 23.37
N GLY A 309 -20.70 -57.88 23.07
CA GLY A 309 -22.01 -57.85 23.73
C GLY A 309 -21.91 -58.19 25.22
N GLN A 310 -21.04 -59.11 25.63
CA GLN A 310 -20.80 -59.45 27.03
C GLN A 310 -20.15 -58.32 27.83
N GLN A 311 -19.34 -57.47 27.19
CA GLN A 311 -18.68 -56.33 27.84
C GLN A 311 -19.60 -55.10 27.96
N THR A 312 -20.60 -54.99 27.09
CA THR A 312 -21.48 -53.81 26.99
C THR A 312 -22.28 -53.50 28.28
N PRO A 313 -22.84 -54.49 29.01
CA PRO A 313 -23.53 -54.22 30.27
C PRO A 313 -22.66 -53.53 31.33
N ALA A 314 -21.37 -53.86 31.40
CA ALA A 314 -20.46 -53.21 32.34
C ALA A 314 -20.23 -51.73 31.98
N LEU A 315 -20.14 -51.40 30.68
CA LEU A 315 -20.06 -50.02 30.21
C LEU A 315 -21.35 -49.25 30.52
N ILE A 316 -22.51 -49.85 30.25
CA ILE A 316 -23.80 -49.23 30.57
C ILE A 316 -23.92 -48.91 32.07
N ALA A 317 -23.51 -49.84 32.93
CA ALA A 317 -23.49 -49.62 34.38
C ALA A 317 -22.56 -48.45 34.79
N GLN A 318 -21.40 -48.31 34.15
CA GLN A 318 -20.52 -47.15 34.35
C GLN A 318 -21.20 -45.84 33.90
N GLY A 319 -21.87 -45.86 32.74
CA GLY A 319 -22.63 -44.71 32.26
C GLY A 319 -23.77 -44.30 33.20
N HIS A 320 -24.51 -45.25 33.77
CA HIS A 320 -25.52 -44.97 34.78
C HIS A 320 -24.90 -44.32 36.02
N SER A 321 -23.82 -44.89 36.55
CA SER A 321 -23.12 -44.32 37.70
C SER A 321 -22.56 -42.92 37.43
N ALA A 322 -22.16 -42.62 36.19
CA ALA A 322 -21.74 -41.28 35.79
C ALA A 322 -22.94 -40.32 35.69
N PHE A 323 -24.05 -40.77 35.10
CA PHE A 323 -25.26 -39.97 34.99
C PHE A 323 -25.84 -39.59 36.37
N ASP A 324 -25.78 -40.50 37.34
CA ASP A 324 -26.21 -40.22 38.72
C ASP A 324 -25.43 -39.06 39.36
N GLN A 325 -24.18 -38.84 38.97
CA GLN A 325 -23.36 -37.70 39.44
C GLN A 325 -23.71 -36.39 38.72
N VAL A 326 -24.20 -36.49 37.48
CA VAL A 326 -24.61 -35.32 36.69
C VAL A 326 -25.81 -34.59 37.33
N ASP A 327 -26.60 -35.27 38.17
CA ASP A 327 -27.69 -34.66 38.94
C ASP A 327 -27.23 -33.59 39.94
N GLU A 328 -25.95 -33.50 40.28
CA GLU A 328 -25.38 -32.42 41.09
C GLU A 328 -25.30 -31.07 40.32
N TYR A 329 -25.46 -31.11 39.00
CA TYR A 329 -25.31 -29.97 38.09
C TYR A 329 -26.66 -29.44 37.59
N ALA A 330 -26.67 -28.20 37.07
CA ALA A 330 -27.87 -27.58 36.50
C ALA A 330 -28.46 -28.42 35.35
N PRO A 331 -29.78 -28.70 35.30
CA PRO A 331 -30.40 -29.51 34.24
C PRO A 331 -30.07 -29.08 32.81
N SER A 332 -29.94 -27.77 32.58
CA SER A 332 -29.58 -27.23 31.27
C SER A 332 -28.22 -27.69 30.74
N THR A 333 -27.34 -28.24 31.58
CA THR A 333 -25.99 -28.66 31.17
C THR A 333 -25.90 -30.12 30.75
N TRP A 334 -26.99 -30.88 30.86
CA TRP A 334 -26.98 -32.32 30.59
C TRP A 334 -28.28 -32.87 29.97
N THR A 335 -29.30 -32.04 29.74
CA THR A 335 -30.55 -32.49 29.10
C THR A 335 -30.33 -33.14 27.73
N ASP A 336 -29.22 -32.83 27.05
CA ASP A 336 -28.79 -33.42 25.79
C ASP A 336 -28.42 -34.90 25.88
N ILE A 337 -27.97 -35.36 27.07
CA ILE A 337 -27.61 -36.76 27.31
C ILE A 337 -28.72 -37.56 28.00
N ARG A 338 -29.88 -36.93 28.26
CA ARG A 338 -31.03 -37.59 28.89
C ARG A 338 -31.58 -38.68 27.98
N GLY A 339 -31.75 -39.88 28.51
CA GLY A 339 -32.28 -41.04 27.77
C GLY A 339 -31.21 -41.85 27.04
N ASN A 340 -29.96 -41.39 27.00
CA ASN A 340 -28.86 -42.12 26.37
C ASN A 340 -28.63 -43.50 27.01
N GLY A 341 -28.78 -43.63 28.34
CA GLY A 341 -28.66 -44.92 29.04
C GLY A 341 -29.71 -45.94 28.57
N SER A 342 -30.99 -45.58 28.58
CA SER A 342 -32.08 -46.46 28.14
C SER A 342 -32.02 -46.79 26.64
N GLU A 343 -31.56 -45.84 25.80
CA GLU A 343 -31.34 -46.12 24.37
C GLU A 343 -30.12 -47.04 24.17
N ALA A 344 -29.08 -46.93 24.98
CA ALA A 344 -27.93 -47.84 24.95
C ALA A 344 -28.34 -49.27 25.34
N GLU A 345 -29.15 -49.44 26.39
CA GLU A 345 -29.72 -50.74 26.77
C GLU A 345 -30.58 -51.33 25.64
N SER A 346 -31.42 -50.51 25.01
CA SER A 346 -32.26 -50.92 23.89
C SER A 346 -31.43 -51.34 22.68
N ALA A 347 -30.37 -50.59 22.35
CA ALA A 347 -29.43 -50.91 21.28
C ALA A 347 -28.67 -52.22 21.55
N ALA A 348 -28.16 -52.41 22.77
CA ALA A 348 -27.52 -53.66 23.18
C ALA A 348 -28.49 -54.86 23.10
N GLY A 349 -29.75 -54.67 23.48
CA GLY A 349 -30.81 -55.67 23.33
C GLY A 349 -31.09 -56.04 21.87
N ARG A 350 -31.17 -55.05 20.98
CA ARG A 350 -31.32 -55.26 19.52
C ARG A 350 -30.13 -56.00 18.93
N ALA A 351 -28.90 -55.61 19.29
CA ALA A 351 -27.69 -56.29 18.86
C ALA A 351 -27.68 -57.77 19.25
N LYS A 352 -28.08 -58.10 20.48
CA LYS A 352 -28.20 -59.50 20.93
C LYS A 352 -29.19 -60.29 20.07
N ALA A 353 -30.37 -59.74 19.79
CA ALA A 353 -31.36 -60.41 18.96
C ALA A 353 -30.87 -60.61 17.51
N LEU A 354 -30.10 -59.66 16.97
CA LEU A 354 -29.46 -59.76 15.66
C LEU A 354 -28.44 -60.91 15.60
N VAL A 355 -27.58 -61.03 16.62
CA VAL A 355 -26.60 -62.13 16.70
C VAL A 355 -27.26 -63.50 16.75
N GLU A 356 -28.34 -63.67 17.52
CA GLU A 356 -29.08 -64.94 17.57
C GLU A 356 -29.69 -65.30 16.21
N ARG A 357 -30.21 -64.31 15.48
CA ARG A 357 -30.69 -64.52 14.10
C ARG A 357 -29.55 -64.88 13.15
N ALA A 358 -28.42 -64.18 13.24
CA ALA A 358 -27.25 -64.48 12.44
C ALA A 358 -26.76 -65.92 12.66
N ARG A 359 -26.70 -66.37 13.93
CA ARG A 359 -26.34 -67.73 14.30
C ARG A 359 -27.28 -68.78 13.68
N ALA A 360 -28.60 -68.55 13.72
CA ALA A 360 -29.56 -69.46 13.12
C ALA A 360 -29.42 -69.55 11.58
N ARG A 361 -29.16 -68.41 10.94
CA ARG A 361 -29.00 -68.29 9.49
C ARG A 361 -27.64 -68.80 8.97
N ASN A 362 -26.59 -68.74 9.79
CA ASN A 362 -25.23 -69.15 9.43
C ASN A 362 -24.98 -70.67 9.56
N THR A 363 -25.92 -71.48 9.06
CA THR A 363 -25.89 -72.94 9.15
C THR A 363 -26.00 -73.60 7.78
N MET A 364 -25.58 -74.86 7.65
CA MET A 364 -25.72 -75.61 6.40
C MET A 364 -27.17 -76.08 6.15
N GLU A 365 -28.02 -76.00 7.17
CA GLU A 365 -29.44 -76.33 7.10
C GLU A 365 -30.28 -75.17 6.54
N GLU A 366 -30.10 -73.96 7.08
CA GLU A 366 -30.83 -72.75 6.66
C GLU A 366 -30.18 -72.09 5.43
N GLN A 367 -28.85 -72.03 5.42
CA GLN A 367 -28.02 -71.46 4.34
C GLN A 367 -28.30 -70.00 3.95
N ASP A 368 -28.94 -69.21 4.81
CA ASP A 368 -29.04 -67.75 4.62
C ASP A 368 -27.77 -67.03 5.12
N ILE A 369 -26.61 -67.46 4.62
CA ILE A 369 -25.28 -67.01 5.06
C ILE A 369 -25.10 -65.51 4.83
N TYR A 370 -25.64 -64.99 3.72
CA TYR A 370 -25.64 -63.56 3.45
C TYR A 370 -26.57 -62.79 4.40
N GLY A 371 -27.76 -63.33 4.71
CA GLY A 371 -28.64 -62.75 5.73
C GLY A 371 -27.99 -62.73 7.13
N ALA A 372 -27.17 -63.73 7.47
CA ALA A 372 -26.39 -63.72 8.71
C ALA A 372 -25.34 -62.61 8.74
N LYS A 373 -24.65 -62.36 7.62
CA LYS A 373 -23.72 -61.22 7.48
C LYS A 373 -24.43 -59.89 7.74
N LEU A 374 -25.60 -59.68 7.14
CA LEU A 374 -26.37 -58.45 7.32
C LEU A 374 -26.83 -58.25 8.76
N ASP A 375 -27.26 -59.32 9.43
CA ASP A 375 -27.61 -59.27 10.86
C ASP A 375 -26.38 -58.93 11.72
N LEU A 376 -25.20 -59.47 11.41
CA LEU A 376 -23.94 -59.16 12.12
C LEU A 376 -23.49 -57.72 11.92
N ASP A 377 -23.56 -57.20 10.70
CA ASP A 377 -23.23 -55.80 10.40
C ASP A 377 -24.13 -54.85 11.22
N ALA A 378 -25.43 -55.15 11.29
CA ALA A 378 -26.37 -54.38 12.10
C ALA A 378 -26.14 -54.55 13.61
N ALA A 379 -25.74 -55.75 14.06
CA ALA A 379 -25.42 -55.98 15.47
C ALA A 379 -24.20 -55.15 15.92
N GLU A 380 -23.16 -55.11 15.10
CA GLU A 380 -21.96 -54.30 15.33
C GLU A 380 -22.30 -52.81 15.38
N GLN A 381 -23.16 -52.32 14.48
CA GLN A 381 -23.65 -50.94 14.49
C GLN A 381 -24.41 -50.60 15.77
N GLU A 382 -25.32 -51.48 16.22
CA GLU A 382 -26.08 -51.28 17.46
C GLU A 382 -25.18 -51.32 18.72
N LEU A 383 -24.19 -52.21 18.77
CA LEU A 383 -23.19 -52.19 19.85
C LEU A 383 -22.31 -50.93 19.83
N GLY A 384 -21.90 -50.48 18.63
CA GLY A 384 -21.18 -49.22 18.45
C GLY A 384 -22.00 -48.03 18.94
N ARG A 385 -23.28 -47.97 18.56
CA ARG A 385 -24.23 -46.95 19.02
C ARG A 385 -24.39 -46.98 20.54
N SER A 386 -24.57 -48.16 21.13
CA SER A 386 -24.64 -48.31 22.60
C SER A 386 -23.39 -47.75 23.28
N ARG A 387 -22.20 -48.03 22.75
CA ARG A 387 -20.94 -47.52 23.31
C ARG A 387 -20.86 -46.00 23.22
N THR A 388 -21.13 -45.41 22.05
CA THR A 388 -21.09 -43.96 21.85
C THR A 388 -22.05 -43.22 22.78
N LEU A 389 -23.26 -43.75 23.00
CA LEU A 389 -24.23 -43.16 23.92
C LEU A 389 -23.70 -43.10 25.36
N ILE A 390 -23.05 -44.18 25.82
CA ILE A 390 -22.44 -44.25 27.15
C ILE A 390 -21.20 -43.35 27.26
N GLU A 391 -20.32 -43.36 26.26
CA GLU A 391 -19.14 -42.49 26.21
C GLU A 391 -19.54 -41.01 26.26
N THR A 392 -20.64 -40.64 25.61
CA THR A 392 -21.18 -39.27 25.65
C THR A 392 -21.58 -38.86 27.07
N ILE A 393 -22.20 -39.77 27.85
CA ILE A 393 -22.53 -39.52 29.25
C ILE A 393 -21.25 -39.29 30.08
N ILE A 394 -20.26 -40.18 29.94
CA ILE A 394 -19.01 -40.14 30.71
C ILE A 394 -18.22 -38.87 30.38
N THR A 395 -18.08 -38.53 29.11
CA THR A 395 -17.40 -37.30 28.68
C THR A 395 -18.13 -36.06 29.20
N ARG A 396 -19.46 -36.03 29.12
CA ARG A 396 -20.23 -34.90 29.64
C ARG A 396 -20.00 -34.68 31.14
N LEU A 397 -19.99 -35.75 31.95
CA LEU A 397 -19.66 -35.63 33.37
C LEU A 397 -18.25 -35.04 33.57
N LYS A 398 -17.26 -35.55 32.85
CA LYS A 398 -15.87 -35.06 32.94
C LYS A 398 -15.74 -33.57 32.57
N ASP A 399 -16.48 -33.13 31.56
CA ASP A 399 -16.52 -31.71 31.15
C ASP A 399 -17.12 -30.83 32.26
N LEU A 400 -18.15 -31.33 32.95
CA LEU A 400 -18.79 -30.65 34.06
C LEU A 400 -17.87 -30.57 35.29
N GLU A 401 -17.19 -31.66 35.65
CA GLU A 401 -16.17 -31.69 36.72
C GLU A 401 -15.03 -30.72 36.43
N THR A 402 -14.54 -30.70 35.18
CA THR A 402 -13.47 -29.78 34.75
C THR A 402 -13.93 -28.33 34.83
N SER A 403 -15.17 -28.04 34.41
CA SER A 403 -15.75 -26.70 34.50
C SER A 403 -15.87 -26.25 35.95
N GLN A 404 -16.33 -27.13 36.85
CA GLN A 404 -16.41 -26.87 38.28
C GLN A 404 -15.03 -26.60 38.89
N ALA A 405 -14.03 -27.43 38.59
CA ALA A 405 -12.68 -27.28 39.11
C ALA A 405 -12.03 -25.95 38.69
N ASN A 406 -12.30 -25.50 37.46
CA ASN A 406 -11.74 -24.27 36.92
C ASN A 406 -12.49 -23.00 37.33
N ALA A 407 -13.80 -23.10 37.60
CA ALA A 407 -14.66 -21.95 37.88
C ALA A 407 -14.11 -21.02 38.96
N ARG A 408 -13.62 -21.57 40.08
CA ARG A 408 -13.08 -20.76 41.18
C ARG A 408 -11.87 -19.94 40.74
N LYS A 409 -10.94 -20.55 40.01
CA LYS A 409 -9.74 -19.88 39.50
C LYS A 409 -10.10 -18.76 38.54
N GLU A 410 -11.04 -19.00 37.63
CA GLU A 410 -11.48 -18.02 36.64
C GLU A 410 -12.18 -16.82 37.30
N LEU A 411 -13.02 -17.06 38.31
CA LEU A 411 -13.64 -15.99 39.11
C LEU A 411 -12.59 -15.15 39.85
N GLU A 412 -11.60 -15.78 40.48
CA GLU A 412 -10.52 -15.11 41.19
C GLU A 412 -9.64 -14.28 40.24
N MET A 413 -9.33 -14.80 39.05
CA MET A 413 -8.59 -14.07 38.01
C MET A 413 -9.37 -12.85 37.54
N ALA A 414 -10.63 -13.02 37.13
CA ALA A 414 -11.48 -11.92 36.67
C ALA A 414 -11.63 -10.81 37.73
N GLN A 415 -11.79 -11.17 39.00
CA GLN A 415 -11.82 -10.20 40.11
C GLN A 415 -10.52 -9.40 40.20
N ALA A 416 -9.36 -10.09 40.16
CA ALA A 416 -8.06 -9.45 40.26
C ALA A 416 -7.74 -8.53 39.06
N ASP A 417 -8.17 -8.89 37.85
CA ASP A 417 -8.01 -8.07 36.64
C ASP A 417 -8.92 -6.83 36.66
N ILE A 418 -10.17 -6.96 37.12
CA ILE A 418 -11.07 -5.81 37.34
C ILE A 418 -10.49 -4.83 38.36
N GLU A 419 -9.99 -5.33 39.50
CA GLU A 419 -9.38 -4.49 40.54
C GLU A 419 -8.16 -3.73 40.01
N ARG A 420 -7.31 -4.41 39.22
CA ARG A 420 -6.17 -3.77 38.54
C ARG A 420 -6.62 -2.69 37.56
N GLY A 421 -7.65 -2.96 36.75
CA GLY A 421 -8.24 -1.99 35.83
C GLY A 421 -8.71 -0.73 36.56
N TRP A 422 -9.51 -0.88 37.62
CA TRP A 422 -10.00 0.25 38.41
C TRP A 422 -8.90 1.01 39.13
N GLN A 423 -7.89 0.31 39.67
CA GLN A 423 -6.75 0.96 40.30
C GLN A 423 -6.01 1.86 39.30
N TYR A 424 -5.83 1.38 38.06
CA TYR A 424 -5.17 2.15 37.00
C TYR A 424 -5.99 3.36 36.55
N ILE A 425 -7.31 3.21 36.39
CA ILE A 425 -8.18 4.34 36.05
C ILE A 425 -8.12 5.40 37.16
N ARG A 426 -8.30 5.03 38.43
CA ARG A 426 -8.27 6.00 39.54
C ARG A 426 -6.93 6.73 39.67
N SER A 427 -5.81 6.09 39.34
CA SER A 427 -4.51 6.75 39.38
C SER A 427 -4.28 7.73 38.22
N ASN A 428 -5.04 7.63 37.13
CA ASN A 428 -4.90 8.44 35.92
C ASN A 428 -6.25 9.04 35.47
N ASP A 429 -7.15 9.27 36.42
CA ASP A 429 -8.58 9.60 36.22
C ASP A 429 -8.80 10.76 35.24
N ALA A 430 -7.91 11.75 35.28
CA ALA A 430 -8.03 12.93 34.44
C ALA A 430 -7.63 12.70 32.96
N ASP A 431 -6.99 11.57 32.64
CA ASP A 431 -6.40 11.25 31.33
C ASP A 431 -7.03 10.05 30.62
N ILE A 432 -7.98 9.37 31.27
CA ILE A 432 -8.67 8.21 30.72
C ILE A 432 -10.13 8.57 30.48
N GLY A 433 -10.68 8.16 29.34
CA GLY A 433 -12.06 8.36 28.96
C GLY A 433 -13.04 7.36 29.60
N ALA A 434 -14.33 7.69 29.53
CA ALA A 434 -15.42 6.89 30.12
C ALA A 434 -15.60 5.49 29.50
N ASP A 435 -14.99 5.20 28.34
CA ASP A 435 -15.12 3.91 27.65
C ASP A 435 -14.48 2.78 28.44
N ALA A 436 -13.27 2.98 28.97
CA ALA A 436 -12.58 1.99 29.80
C ALA A 436 -13.35 1.72 31.11
N GLU A 437 -13.96 2.75 31.71
CA GLU A 437 -14.85 2.56 32.86
C GLU A 437 -16.10 1.76 32.51
N THR A 438 -16.70 2.04 31.35
CA THR A 438 -17.92 1.35 30.90
C THR A 438 -17.62 -0.14 30.68
N ALA A 439 -16.47 -0.47 30.09
CA ALA A 439 -16.00 -1.84 29.93
C ALA A 439 -15.77 -2.53 31.28
N LEU A 440 -15.14 -1.87 32.25
CA LEU A 440 -14.94 -2.44 33.60
C LEU A 440 -16.26 -2.66 34.35
N ARG A 441 -17.22 -1.73 34.26
CA ARG A 441 -18.57 -1.94 34.84
C ARG A 441 -19.26 -3.14 34.22
N ARG A 442 -19.11 -3.34 32.90
CA ARG A 442 -19.66 -4.51 32.23
C ARG A 442 -18.97 -5.81 32.66
N ALA A 443 -17.65 -5.78 32.85
CA ALA A 443 -16.90 -6.89 33.44
C ALA A 443 -17.43 -7.22 34.85
N GLU A 444 -17.63 -6.23 35.71
CA GLU A 444 -18.22 -6.43 37.05
C GLU A 444 -19.62 -7.04 37.02
N GLU A 445 -20.47 -6.63 36.08
CA GLU A 445 -21.80 -7.22 35.89
C GLU A 445 -21.71 -8.71 35.55
N LEU A 446 -20.80 -9.07 34.64
CA LEU A 446 -20.56 -10.47 34.27
C LEU A 446 -19.98 -11.28 35.44
N LEU A 447 -19.01 -10.74 36.16
CA LEU A 447 -18.44 -11.41 37.33
C LEU A 447 -19.48 -11.61 38.45
N ARG A 448 -20.37 -10.63 38.66
CA ARG A 448 -21.48 -10.74 39.62
C ARG A 448 -22.48 -11.80 39.17
N ALA A 449 -22.82 -11.86 37.89
CA ALA A 449 -23.68 -12.91 37.35
C ALA A 449 -23.03 -14.29 37.50
N ALA A 450 -21.75 -14.43 37.20
CA ALA A 450 -20.99 -15.67 37.34
C ALA A 450 -20.94 -16.13 38.81
N SER A 451 -20.71 -15.20 39.74
CA SER A 451 -20.68 -15.47 41.18
C SER A 451 -22.07 -15.86 41.72
N ALA A 452 -23.13 -15.22 41.22
CA ALA A 452 -24.50 -15.56 41.59
C ALA A 452 -24.90 -16.96 41.08
N GLU A 453 -24.53 -17.30 39.84
CA GLU A 453 -24.71 -18.64 39.26
C GLU A 453 -23.93 -19.70 40.04
N ALA A 454 -22.67 -19.43 40.40
CA ALA A 454 -21.85 -20.32 41.22
C ALA A 454 -22.42 -20.57 42.62
N GLY A 455 -23.24 -19.65 43.14
CA GLY A 455 -23.89 -19.75 44.45
C GLY A 455 -25.22 -20.53 44.45
N GLN A 456 -25.71 -20.98 43.29
CA GLN A 456 -26.96 -21.75 43.22
C GLN A 456 -26.80 -23.17 43.81
N PRO A 457 -27.88 -23.83 44.25
CA PRO A 457 -27.81 -25.21 44.75
C PRO A 457 -27.29 -26.22 43.70
N LYS A 458 -27.56 -25.96 42.42
CA LYS A 458 -27.06 -26.74 41.28
C LYS A 458 -26.51 -25.78 40.22
N PRO A 459 -25.27 -25.30 40.36
CA PRO A 459 -24.70 -24.30 39.46
C PRO A 459 -24.54 -24.83 38.03
N ASN A 460 -24.73 -23.94 37.06
CA ASN A 460 -24.26 -24.15 35.69
C ASN A 460 -22.79 -23.71 35.59
N TRP A 461 -21.87 -24.58 35.99
CA TRP A 461 -20.43 -24.28 36.02
C TRP A 461 -19.85 -23.89 34.64
N ILE A 462 -20.43 -24.38 33.55
CA ILE A 462 -20.06 -23.96 32.18
C ILE A 462 -20.35 -22.48 31.99
N THR A 463 -21.53 -22.01 32.43
CA THR A 463 -21.92 -20.60 32.37
C THR A 463 -21.05 -19.74 33.27
N VAL A 464 -20.72 -20.23 34.49
CA VAL A 464 -19.81 -19.55 35.42
C VAL A 464 -18.44 -19.31 34.77
N VAL A 465 -17.81 -20.36 34.25
CA VAL A 465 -16.50 -20.26 33.59
C VAL A 465 -16.56 -19.30 32.40
N LYS A 466 -17.58 -19.43 31.54
CA LYS A 466 -17.74 -18.56 30.37
C LYS A 466 -17.86 -17.09 30.76
N GLN A 467 -18.73 -16.77 31.72
CA GLN A 467 -18.95 -15.39 32.16
C GLN A 467 -17.72 -14.83 32.88
N ALA A 468 -17.01 -15.63 33.66
CA ALA A 468 -15.77 -15.23 34.32
C ALA A 468 -14.65 -14.94 33.29
N GLN A 469 -14.49 -15.78 32.27
CA GLN A 469 -13.51 -15.54 31.20
C GLN A 469 -13.86 -14.31 30.36
N GLU A 470 -15.13 -14.11 30.04
CA GLU A 470 -15.59 -12.91 29.31
C GLU A 470 -15.40 -11.64 30.16
N SER A 471 -15.69 -11.71 31.45
CA SER A 471 -15.40 -10.66 32.42
C SER A 471 -13.91 -10.32 32.47
N ASN A 472 -13.05 -11.34 32.57
CA ASN A 472 -11.61 -11.16 32.63
C ASN A 472 -11.09 -10.47 31.35
N LYS A 473 -11.51 -10.96 30.19
CA LYS A 473 -11.16 -10.37 28.91
C LYS A 473 -11.56 -8.89 28.81
N LEU A 474 -12.77 -8.53 29.23
CA LEU A 474 -13.21 -7.14 29.23
C LEU A 474 -12.37 -6.26 30.16
N ALA A 475 -11.92 -6.80 31.30
CA ALA A 475 -11.05 -6.08 32.22
C ALA A 475 -9.64 -5.86 31.64
N ASP A 476 -9.07 -6.87 30.98
CA ASP A 476 -7.80 -6.77 30.26
C ASP A 476 -7.87 -5.74 29.12
N ASP A 477 -8.91 -5.81 28.29
CA ASP A 477 -9.14 -4.89 27.17
C ASP A 477 -9.29 -3.45 27.69
N ALA A 478 -10.04 -3.24 28.79
CA ALA A 478 -10.22 -1.94 29.41
C ALA A 478 -8.90 -1.37 29.97
N LEU A 479 -8.08 -2.21 30.62
CA LEU A 479 -6.77 -1.81 31.14
C LEU A 479 -5.83 -1.41 29.99
N ALA A 480 -5.78 -2.20 28.92
CA ALA A 480 -4.96 -1.91 27.74
C ALA A 480 -5.39 -0.61 27.07
N GLN A 481 -6.70 -0.37 26.94
CA GLN A 481 -7.24 0.89 26.41
C GLN A 481 -6.84 2.07 27.29
N ALA A 482 -7.06 1.99 28.60
CA ALA A 482 -6.71 3.04 29.55
C ALA A 482 -5.20 3.39 29.50
N GLN A 483 -4.34 2.36 29.40
CA GLN A 483 -2.90 2.57 29.23
C GLN A 483 -2.56 3.28 27.92
N GLY A 484 -3.20 2.88 26.82
CA GLY A 484 -3.04 3.52 25.51
C GLY A 484 -3.43 5.00 25.54
N GLU A 485 -4.53 5.33 26.21
CA GLU A 485 -5.01 6.71 26.36
C GLU A 485 -4.06 7.56 27.19
N SER A 486 -3.59 7.08 28.34
CA SER A 486 -2.61 7.78 29.18
C SER A 486 -1.32 8.10 28.40
N VAL A 487 -0.79 7.14 27.63
CA VAL A 487 0.43 7.34 26.82
C VAL A 487 0.18 8.36 25.69
N ALA A 488 -0.98 8.31 25.05
CA ALA A 488 -1.34 9.29 24.01
C ALA A 488 -1.46 10.70 24.60
N MET A 489 -1.99 10.82 25.81
CA MET A 489 -2.11 12.08 26.54
C MET A 489 -0.75 12.67 26.92
N ASP A 490 0.17 11.86 27.43
CA ASP A 490 1.53 12.30 27.75
C ASP A 490 2.27 12.79 26.49
N LYS A 491 2.13 12.07 25.38
CA LYS A 491 2.69 12.50 24.09
C LYS A 491 2.13 13.85 23.62
N LEU A 492 0.83 14.11 23.80
CA LEU A 492 0.23 15.41 23.47
C LEU A 492 0.78 16.53 24.35
N ARG A 493 1.03 16.28 25.65
CA ARG A 493 1.66 17.24 26.56
C ARG A 493 3.10 17.55 26.16
N GLU A 494 3.88 16.53 25.80
CA GLU A 494 5.24 16.69 25.30
C GLU A 494 5.26 17.54 24.02
N GLN A 495 4.38 17.23 23.06
CA GLN A 495 4.26 17.98 21.81
C GLN A 495 3.84 19.44 22.05
N LEU A 496 2.90 19.69 22.96
CA LEU A 496 2.50 21.04 23.34
C LEU A 496 3.66 21.80 23.99
N THR A 497 4.44 21.15 24.85
CA THR A 497 5.62 21.73 25.50
C THR A 497 6.66 22.15 24.47
N HIS A 498 6.98 21.27 23.51
CA HIS A 498 7.90 21.58 22.42
C HIS A 498 7.38 22.73 21.54
N ALA A 499 6.09 22.72 21.16
CA ALA A 499 5.49 23.81 20.39
C ALA A 499 5.55 25.15 21.13
N ARG A 500 5.32 25.14 22.46
CA ARG A 500 5.45 26.32 23.32
C ARG A 500 6.88 26.85 23.34
N GLU A 501 7.87 25.99 23.54
CA GLU A 501 9.29 26.38 23.60
C GLU A 501 9.76 27.00 22.29
N LEU A 502 9.41 26.39 21.15
CA LEU A 502 9.71 26.91 19.83
C LEU A 502 9.07 28.29 19.60
N ALA A 503 7.77 28.42 19.87
CA ALA A 503 7.07 29.68 19.71
C ALA A 503 7.63 30.78 20.62
N GLN A 504 8.00 30.44 21.87
CA GLN A 504 8.65 31.38 22.78
C GLN A 504 10.01 31.85 22.26
N ALA A 505 10.82 30.95 21.68
CA ALA A 505 12.10 31.30 21.09
C ALA A 505 11.95 32.27 19.92
N GLU A 506 11.00 32.03 19.00
CA GLU A 506 10.77 32.92 17.85
C GLU A 506 10.18 34.27 18.28
N VAL A 507 9.23 34.29 19.21
CA VAL A 507 8.71 35.54 19.78
C VAL A 507 9.84 36.33 20.46
N GLN A 508 10.69 35.67 21.24
CA GLN A 508 11.82 36.34 21.91
C GLN A 508 12.83 36.89 20.90
N ARG A 509 13.15 36.15 19.85
CA ARG A 509 14.00 36.59 18.74
C ARG A 509 13.43 37.84 18.07
N LEU A 510 12.13 37.83 17.74
CA LEU A 510 11.43 38.98 17.18
C LEU A 510 11.51 40.19 18.11
N LEU A 511 11.21 40.02 19.40
CA LEU A 511 11.21 41.12 20.36
C LEU A 511 12.61 41.70 20.58
N GLN A 512 13.65 40.86 20.65
CA GLN A 512 15.04 41.32 20.73
C GLN A 512 15.44 42.13 19.50
N PHE A 513 15.07 41.66 18.30
CA PHE A 513 15.35 42.38 17.06
C PHE A 513 14.65 43.74 17.03
N VAL A 514 13.35 43.77 17.35
CA VAL A 514 12.56 45.02 17.39
C VAL A 514 13.10 45.99 18.44
N GLN A 515 13.53 45.50 19.60
CA GLN A 515 14.11 46.36 20.64
C GLN A 515 15.41 47.06 20.18
N LEU A 516 16.23 46.39 19.37
CA LEU A 516 17.49 46.95 18.86
C LEU A 516 17.29 47.88 17.67
N HIS A 517 16.24 47.66 16.88
CA HIS A 517 16.03 48.32 15.59
C HIS A 517 14.71 49.10 15.51
N GLN A 518 14.10 49.45 16.64
CA GLN A 518 12.76 50.04 16.69
C GLN A 518 12.60 51.28 15.78
N ASP A 519 13.61 52.13 15.74
CA ASP A 519 13.61 53.37 14.93
C ASP A 519 13.67 53.10 13.41
N ASP A 520 14.06 51.88 13.01
CA ASP A 520 14.25 51.46 11.63
C ASP A 520 13.02 50.74 11.05
N LEU A 521 11.98 50.55 11.86
CA LEU A 521 10.80 49.74 11.51
C LEU A 521 9.56 50.59 11.24
N SER A 522 8.70 50.09 10.34
CA SER A 522 7.44 50.75 10.02
C SER A 522 6.39 50.59 11.13
N PRO A 523 5.41 51.51 11.22
CA PRO A 523 4.26 51.34 12.12
C PRO A 523 3.47 50.05 11.87
N ALA A 524 3.47 49.54 10.63
CA ALA A 524 2.80 48.30 10.26
C ALA A 524 3.51 47.08 10.88
N THR A 525 4.84 47.04 10.82
CA THR A 525 5.65 45.99 11.47
C THR A 525 5.48 46.02 12.99
N LEU A 526 5.49 47.21 13.60
CA LEU A 526 5.25 47.36 15.05
C LEU A 526 3.83 46.90 15.46
N ALA A 527 2.82 47.15 14.64
CA ALA A 527 1.47 46.60 14.85
C ALA A 527 1.45 45.06 14.69
N GLY A 528 2.28 44.51 13.79
CA GLY A 528 2.54 43.07 13.68
C GLY A 528 3.06 42.46 14.98
N VAL A 529 4.05 43.09 15.60
CA VAL A 529 4.63 42.65 16.89
C VAL A 529 3.58 42.63 18.01
N GLN A 530 2.71 43.64 18.07
CA GLN A 530 1.61 43.67 19.04
C GLN A 530 0.63 42.51 18.84
N ARG A 531 0.32 42.14 17.59
CA ARG A 531 -0.51 40.97 17.28
C ARG A 531 0.14 39.67 17.75
N VAL A 532 1.44 39.49 17.52
CA VAL A 532 2.21 38.34 18.00
C VAL A 532 2.15 38.24 19.53
N GLN A 533 2.31 39.35 20.26
CA GLN A 533 2.19 39.36 21.72
C GLN A 533 0.78 38.98 22.20
N GLN A 534 -0.27 39.46 21.54
CA GLN A 534 -1.65 39.08 21.89
C GLN A 534 -1.91 37.58 21.62
N GLN A 535 -1.44 37.06 20.48
CA GLN A 535 -1.54 35.64 20.16
C GLN A 535 -0.77 34.77 21.17
N ALA A 536 0.39 35.22 21.64
CA ALA A 536 1.15 34.53 22.69
C ALA A 536 0.35 34.40 23.99
N GLN A 537 -0.34 35.46 24.42
CA GLN A 537 -1.22 35.41 25.59
C GLN A 537 -2.41 34.45 25.37
N GLN A 538 -3.01 34.48 24.19
CA GLN A 538 -4.14 33.59 23.84
C GLN A 538 -3.74 32.12 23.77
N ALA A 539 -2.53 31.82 23.27
CA ALA A 539 -1.97 30.47 23.24
C ALA A 539 -1.69 29.96 24.67
N GLN A 540 -1.11 30.81 25.52
CA GLN A 540 -0.85 30.46 26.92
C GLN A 540 -2.13 30.23 27.73
N GLN A 541 -3.16 31.05 27.54
CA GLN A 541 -4.47 30.83 28.16
C GLN A 541 -5.10 29.52 27.69
N ALA A 542 -5.01 29.20 26.40
CA ALA A 542 -5.52 27.94 25.86
C ALA A 542 -4.80 26.73 26.48
N ALA A 543 -3.46 26.78 26.59
CA ALA A 543 -2.68 25.73 27.24
C ALA A 543 -3.06 25.54 28.71
N GLY A 544 -3.18 26.63 29.49
CA GLY A 544 -3.61 26.55 30.89
C GLY A 544 -5.03 26.00 31.04
N SER A 545 -5.94 26.35 30.13
CA SER A 545 -7.31 25.79 30.13
C SER A 545 -7.31 24.29 29.83
N ALA A 546 -6.41 23.83 28.94
CA ALA A 546 -6.29 22.42 28.59
C ALA A 546 -5.84 21.57 29.78
N GLU A 547 -4.96 22.07 30.66
CA GLU A 547 -4.54 21.36 31.88
C GLU A 547 -5.70 21.10 32.84
N THR A 548 -6.72 21.96 32.86
CA THR A 548 -7.88 21.85 33.75
C THR A 548 -9.08 21.10 33.14
N ALA A 549 -9.09 20.91 31.81
CA ALA A 549 -10.11 20.11 31.15
C ALA A 549 -10.00 18.63 31.54
N LEU A 550 -11.08 17.87 31.43
CA LEU A 550 -11.13 16.44 31.75
C LEU A 550 -11.42 15.61 30.49
N GLU A 551 -10.94 14.36 30.48
CA GLU A 551 -11.27 13.33 29.49
C GLU A 551 -11.14 13.82 28.02
N ALA A 552 -12.14 13.55 27.18
CA ALA A 552 -12.16 13.94 25.76
C ALA A 552 -12.05 15.46 25.54
N ALA A 553 -12.53 16.28 26.48
CA ALA A 553 -12.39 17.73 26.39
C ALA A 553 -10.92 18.17 26.51
N ARG A 554 -10.11 17.44 27.30
CA ARG A 554 -8.68 17.68 27.46
C ARG A 554 -7.92 17.43 26.16
N VAL A 555 -8.15 16.30 25.48
CA VAL A 555 -7.52 15.99 24.19
C VAL A 555 -7.77 17.13 23.19
N LYS A 556 -9.04 17.57 23.08
CA LYS A 556 -9.42 18.65 22.18
C LYS A 556 -8.75 19.97 22.56
N ALA A 557 -8.69 20.30 23.84
CA ALA A 557 -8.06 21.52 24.33
C ALA A 557 -6.54 21.53 24.11
N LEU A 558 -5.85 20.41 24.34
CA LEU A 558 -4.40 20.28 24.09
C LEU A 558 -4.07 20.47 22.60
N ARG A 559 -4.83 19.84 21.69
CA ARG A 559 -4.65 20.03 20.24
C ARG A 559 -4.90 21.48 19.82
N ALA A 560 -5.98 22.09 20.32
CA ALA A 560 -6.26 23.51 20.03
C ALA A 560 -5.16 24.45 20.56
N ALA A 561 -4.57 24.15 21.72
CA ALA A 561 -3.45 24.92 22.26
C ALA A 561 -2.19 24.72 21.39
N GLN A 562 -1.91 23.50 20.94
CA GLN A 562 -0.80 23.18 20.05
C GLN A 562 -0.92 23.94 18.71
N GLU A 563 -2.09 23.92 18.09
CA GLU A 563 -2.38 24.67 16.85
C GLU A 563 -2.16 26.17 17.02
N ARG A 564 -2.54 26.74 18.18
CA ARG A 564 -2.29 28.15 18.48
C ARG A 564 -0.81 28.48 18.61
N TYR A 565 -0.02 27.59 19.22
CA TYR A 565 1.44 27.78 19.29
C TYR A 565 2.10 27.65 17.91
N ALA A 566 1.65 26.72 17.07
CA ALA A 566 2.16 26.62 15.70
C ALA A 566 1.87 27.90 14.90
N ALA A 567 0.62 28.38 14.92
CA ALA A 567 0.24 29.62 14.24
C ALA A 567 0.97 30.86 14.79
N LEU A 568 1.29 30.88 16.09
CA LEU A 568 2.10 31.92 16.71
C LEU A 568 3.55 31.90 16.19
N THR A 569 4.15 30.73 16.04
CA THR A 569 5.50 30.58 15.45
C THR A 569 5.51 31.14 14.03
N ASP A 570 4.57 30.71 13.18
CA ASP A 570 4.48 31.17 11.79
C ASP A 570 4.31 32.70 11.71
N THR A 571 3.41 33.25 12.54
CA THR A 571 3.17 34.71 12.57
C THR A 571 4.40 35.47 13.08
N ALA A 572 5.12 34.94 14.08
CA ALA A 572 6.33 35.56 14.60
C ALA A 572 7.46 35.56 13.56
N GLU A 573 7.62 34.46 12.82
CA GLU A 573 8.59 34.33 11.73
C GLU A 573 8.29 35.32 10.58
N ASP A 574 7.03 35.40 10.14
CA ASP A 574 6.60 36.33 9.10
C ASP A 574 6.88 37.79 9.48
N VAL A 575 6.51 38.18 10.71
CA VAL A 575 6.74 39.55 11.20
C VAL A 575 8.24 39.82 11.38
N TYR A 576 9.02 38.83 11.82
CA TYR A 576 10.47 38.95 11.89
C TYR A 576 11.09 39.16 10.50
N GLN A 577 10.68 38.38 9.51
CA GLN A 577 11.20 38.49 8.15
C GLN A 577 10.85 39.86 7.54
N GLN A 578 9.64 40.37 7.80
CA GLN A 578 9.25 41.71 7.40
C GLN A 578 10.13 42.78 8.08
N ALA A 579 10.32 42.69 9.40
CA ALA A 579 11.18 43.60 10.16
C ALA A 579 12.63 43.58 9.66
N TYR A 580 13.16 42.39 9.37
CA TYR A 580 14.51 42.21 8.86
C TYR A 580 14.67 42.84 7.47
N ASN A 581 13.68 42.67 6.58
CA ASN A 581 13.70 43.26 5.25
C ASN A 581 13.67 44.80 5.31
N GLU A 582 12.85 45.39 6.19
CA GLU A 582 12.81 46.84 6.41
C GLU A 582 14.17 47.35 6.91
N PHE A 583 14.75 46.68 7.92
CA PHE A 583 16.09 47.01 8.43
C PHE A 583 17.17 46.94 7.35
N GLN A 584 17.19 45.88 6.52
CA GLN A 584 18.14 45.76 5.40
C GLN A 584 17.98 46.90 4.39
N GLY A 585 16.74 47.36 4.16
CA GLY A 585 16.46 48.54 3.35
C GLY A 585 17.13 49.80 3.93
N VAL A 586 16.91 50.06 5.21
CA VAL A 586 17.52 51.20 5.93
C VAL A 586 19.05 51.13 5.94
N GLU A 587 19.63 49.96 6.16
CA GLU A 587 21.09 49.77 6.14
C GLU A 587 21.70 50.01 4.76
N LYS A 588 21.07 49.52 3.69
CA LYS A 588 21.49 49.80 2.31
C LYS A 588 21.52 51.30 2.05
N ILE A 589 20.52 52.01 2.55
CA ILE A 589 20.40 53.44 2.42
C ILE A 589 21.48 54.18 3.22
N ARG A 590 21.74 53.79 4.48
CA ARG A 590 22.85 54.33 5.30
C ARG A 590 24.21 54.13 4.62
N GLY A 591 24.40 52.98 3.96
CA GLY A 591 25.58 52.71 3.15
C GLY A 591 25.75 53.69 1.97
N GLN A 592 24.67 54.02 1.27
CA GLN A 592 24.69 55.01 0.18
C GLN A 592 25.05 56.41 0.67
N VAL A 593 24.42 56.87 1.76
CA VAL A 593 24.72 58.19 2.36
C VAL A 593 26.17 58.25 2.84
N THR A 594 26.67 57.18 3.45
CA THR A 594 28.07 57.11 3.91
C THR A 594 29.05 57.21 2.74
N SER A 595 28.78 56.51 1.63
CA SER A 595 29.62 56.56 0.44
C SER A 595 29.65 57.96 -0.19
N GLU A 596 28.50 58.62 -0.33
CA GLU A 596 28.42 59.98 -0.88
C GLU A 596 29.02 61.02 0.07
N SER A 597 28.92 60.80 1.39
CA SER A 597 29.57 61.63 2.41
C SER A 597 31.09 61.55 2.31
N GLN A 598 31.65 60.35 2.15
CA GLN A 598 33.08 60.18 1.91
C GLN A 598 33.52 60.89 0.62
N ARG A 599 32.73 60.81 -0.45
CA ARG A 599 33.02 61.48 -1.72
C ARG A 599 33.01 63.01 -1.57
N ALA A 600 32.00 63.57 -0.91
CA ALA A 600 31.92 65.00 -0.61
C ALA A 600 33.11 65.47 0.25
N THR A 601 33.49 64.69 1.27
CA THR A 601 34.65 64.99 2.13
C THR A 601 35.94 65.08 1.32
N LEU A 602 36.18 64.10 0.44
CA LEU A 602 37.39 64.07 -0.39
C LEU A 602 37.45 65.26 -1.34
N ALA A 603 36.33 65.62 -1.97
CA ALA A 603 36.25 66.77 -2.86
C ALA A 603 36.52 68.09 -2.11
N ILE A 604 35.95 68.27 -0.92
CA ILE A 604 36.19 69.44 -0.06
C ILE A 604 37.67 69.53 0.33
N GLN A 605 38.27 68.43 0.81
CA GLN A 605 39.69 68.40 1.18
C GLN A 605 40.61 68.71 -0.01
N GLN A 606 40.27 68.24 -1.21
CA GLN A 606 41.03 68.55 -2.42
C GLN A 606 40.96 70.04 -2.76
N ALA A 607 39.77 70.63 -2.72
CA ALA A 607 39.57 72.05 -2.94
C ALA A 607 40.31 72.91 -1.90
N GLU A 608 40.30 72.52 -0.62
CA GLU A 608 41.05 73.18 0.45
C GLU A 608 42.57 73.15 0.21
N ARG A 609 43.11 72.01 -0.21
CA ARG A 609 44.55 71.90 -0.55
C ARG A 609 44.93 72.82 -1.71
N SER A 610 44.09 72.89 -2.74
CA SER A 610 44.30 73.82 -3.86
C SER A 610 44.21 75.27 -3.42
N MET A 611 43.24 75.61 -2.57
CA MET A 611 43.11 76.96 -1.98
C MET A 611 44.37 77.36 -1.21
N GLN A 612 44.92 76.46 -0.40
CA GLN A 612 46.16 76.72 0.35
C GLN A 612 47.36 76.88 -0.58
N THR A 613 47.49 75.99 -1.57
CA THR A 613 48.59 75.97 -2.54
C THR A 613 48.60 77.25 -3.39
N TYR A 614 47.43 77.76 -3.77
CA TYR A 614 47.29 78.95 -4.63
C TYR A 614 46.87 80.21 -3.86
N SER A 615 46.97 80.20 -2.53
CA SER A 615 46.48 81.26 -1.64
C SER A 615 47.00 82.66 -1.97
N ALA A 616 48.21 82.78 -2.53
CA ALA A 616 48.80 84.04 -2.97
C ALA A 616 48.09 84.67 -4.19
N TYR A 617 47.36 83.86 -4.96
CA TYR A 617 46.71 84.25 -6.23
C TYR A 617 45.19 84.31 -6.13
N ILE A 618 44.60 83.85 -5.02
CA ILE A 618 43.16 83.79 -4.82
C ILE A 618 42.69 85.10 -4.16
N PRO A 619 41.78 85.86 -4.81
CA PRO A 619 41.15 87.01 -4.17
C PRO A 619 40.43 86.60 -2.89
N ARG A 620 40.54 87.42 -1.84
CA ARG A 620 39.91 87.16 -0.53
C ARG A 620 38.38 86.94 -0.58
N ASN A 621 37.73 87.46 -1.63
CA ASN A 621 36.29 87.28 -1.88
C ASN A 621 36.02 86.50 -3.17
N SER A 622 36.91 85.57 -3.56
CA SER A 622 36.70 84.79 -4.78
C SER A 622 35.47 83.89 -4.67
N GLU A 623 34.80 83.69 -5.80
CA GLU A 623 33.66 82.77 -5.91
C GLU A 623 34.02 81.34 -5.46
N GLY A 624 35.29 80.92 -5.65
CA GLY A 624 35.78 79.64 -5.16
C GLY A 624 35.73 79.49 -3.64
N ILE A 625 36.05 80.55 -2.88
CA ILE A 625 35.95 80.54 -1.40
C ILE A 625 34.48 80.39 -0.98
N GLN A 626 33.57 81.13 -1.62
CA GLN A 626 32.14 81.05 -1.31
C GLN A 626 31.54 79.67 -1.63
N LEU A 627 31.95 79.05 -2.73
CA LEU A 627 31.52 77.69 -3.09
C LEU A 627 32.04 76.65 -2.10
N LEU A 628 33.28 76.78 -1.64
CA LEU A 628 33.84 75.89 -0.63
C LEU A 628 33.13 76.02 0.72
N GLU A 629 32.82 77.25 1.16
CA GLU A 629 32.02 77.49 2.37
C GLU A 629 30.61 76.90 2.26
N ARG A 630 29.97 77.01 1.08
CA ARG A 630 28.66 76.37 0.82
C ARG A 630 28.76 74.85 0.86
N ALA A 631 29.82 74.25 0.32
CA ALA A 631 30.04 72.82 0.38
C ALA A 631 30.11 72.31 1.83
N HIS A 632 30.84 73.02 2.69
CA HIS A 632 30.89 72.75 4.13
C HIS A 632 29.52 72.88 4.81
N ALA A 633 28.77 73.94 4.49
CA ALA A 633 27.45 74.15 5.06
C ALA A 633 26.47 73.03 4.67
N LEU A 634 26.47 72.64 3.40
CA LEU A 634 25.65 71.54 2.89
C LEU A 634 26.03 70.20 3.52
N MET A 635 27.33 69.92 3.68
CA MET A 635 27.81 68.71 4.32
C MET A 635 27.40 68.64 5.80
N LYS A 636 27.45 69.78 6.51
CA LYS A 636 26.97 69.88 7.90
C LYS A 636 25.45 69.70 8.01
N ALA A 637 24.70 70.12 6.99
CA ALA A 637 23.24 70.04 6.95
C ALA A 637 22.68 68.62 6.73
N VAL A 638 23.53 67.65 6.36
CA VAL A 638 23.13 66.24 6.15
C VAL A 638 22.71 65.57 7.45
N GLY A 639 23.32 65.92 8.59
CA GLY A 639 22.97 65.39 9.90
C GLY A 639 23.04 63.86 10.00
N THR A 640 22.32 63.27 10.96
CA THR A 640 22.14 61.82 11.07
C THR A 640 20.92 61.41 10.26
N VAL A 641 21.12 60.60 9.22
CA VAL A 641 20.03 60.04 8.41
C VAL A 641 19.42 58.87 9.16
N ARG A 642 18.19 59.05 9.65
CA ARG A 642 17.51 58.06 10.50
C ARG A 642 16.41 57.30 9.77
N SER A 643 15.82 57.89 8.73
CA SER A 643 14.73 57.29 7.98
C SER A 643 14.97 57.34 6.47
N GLU A 644 14.26 56.50 5.71
CA GLU A 644 14.23 56.54 4.25
C GLU A 644 13.76 57.91 3.70
N ALA A 645 12.91 58.63 4.45
CA ALA A 645 12.44 59.95 4.06
C ALA A 645 13.53 61.04 4.11
N ASP A 646 14.55 60.88 4.96
CA ASP A 646 15.65 61.84 5.11
C ASP A 646 16.67 61.76 3.96
N VAL A 647 16.59 60.67 3.19
CA VAL A 647 17.66 60.20 2.32
C VAL A 647 17.76 60.98 1.02
N PRO A 648 16.66 61.27 0.29
CA PRO A 648 16.74 62.08 -0.92
C PRO A 648 17.40 63.43 -0.62
N ARG A 649 17.02 64.06 0.49
CA ARG A 649 17.54 65.35 0.92
C ARG A 649 19.01 65.26 1.36
N ALA A 650 19.37 64.22 2.11
CA ALA A 650 20.76 63.98 2.51
C ALA A 650 21.67 63.73 1.30
N LEU A 651 21.25 62.87 0.37
CA LEU A 651 22.00 62.56 -0.84
C LEU A 651 22.09 63.78 -1.77
N GLU A 652 21.03 64.58 -1.88
CA GLU A 652 21.04 65.83 -2.64
C GLU A 652 22.05 66.82 -2.08
N ASN A 653 22.00 67.08 -0.76
CA ASN A 653 22.95 67.95 -0.08
C ASN A 653 24.40 67.47 -0.24
N LEU A 654 24.66 66.16 -0.13
CA LEU A 654 25.99 65.58 -0.31
C LEU A 654 26.52 65.71 -1.74
N ARG A 655 25.66 65.46 -2.74
CA ARG A 655 26.02 65.63 -4.15
C ARG A 655 26.26 67.08 -4.50
N GLU A 656 25.44 67.99 -3.97
CA GLU A 656 25.63 69.43 -4.18
C GLU A 656 26.88 69.95 -3.46
N ALA A 657 27.18 69.48 -2.25
CA ALA A 657 28.44 69.76 -1.57
C ALA A 657 29.65 69.31 -2.40
N THR A 658 29.59 68.10 -2.96
CA THR A 658 30.63 67.57 -3.85
C THR A 658 30.83 68.48 -5.08
N ARG A 659 29.75 68.84 -5.78
CA ARG A 659 29.82 69.72 -6.96
C ARG A 659 30.40 71.10 -6.65
N ASN A 660 29.98 71.69 -5.52
CA ASN A 660 30.48 73.00 -5.08
C ASN A 660 31.97 72.95 -4.75
N ALA A 661 32.43 71.88 -4.09
CA ALA A 661 33.84 71.68 -3.79
C ALA A 661 34.69 71.44 -5.05
N GLU A 662 34.24 70.59 -5.98
CA GLU A 662 34.93 70.36 -7.26
C GLU A 662 35.01 71.65 -8.11
N SER A 663 33.95 72.46 -8.12
CA SER A 663 33.92 73.76 -8.82
C SER A 663 34.86 74.77 -8.17
N ALA A 664 34.94 74.78 -6.83
CA ALA A 664 35.90 75.59 -6.09
C ALA A 664 37.35 75.19 -6.41
N ASP A 665 37.68 73.89 -6.42
CA ASP A 665 39.02 73.38 -6.81
C ASP A 665 39.42 73.86 -8.22
N ALA A 666 38.50 73.73 -9.19
CA ALA A 666 38.73 74.19 -10.56
C ALA A 666 38.99 75.70 -10.64
N LEU A 667 38.21 76.51 -9.92
CA LEU A 667 38.41 77.96 -9.86
C LEU A 667 39.76 78.32 -9.22
N PHE A 668 40.13 77.70 -8.10
CA PHE A 668 41.43 77.94 -7.45
C PHE A 668 42.61 77.62 -8.37
N ARG A 669 42.53 76.54 -9.13
CA ARG A 669 43.54 76.20 -10.16
C ARG A 669 43.54 77.19 -11.31
N SER A 670 42.37 77.72 -11.71
CA SER A 670 42.28 78.72 -12.78
C SER A 670 42.95 80.05 -12.38
N TYR A 671 42.79 80.48 -11.12
CA TYR A 671 43.46 81.68 -10.60
C TYR A 671 44.99 81.57 -10.67
N ALA A 672 45.53 80.37 -10.41
CA ALA A 672 46.96 80.09 -10.53
C ALA A 672 47.47 80.14 -11.98
N ASN A 673 46.60 79.91 -12.97
CA ASN A 673 46.93 79.93 -14.39
C ASN A 673 46.68 81.30 -15.05
N THR A 674 46.17 82.29 -14.32
CA THR A 674 46.04 83.69 -14.79
C THR A 674 47.36 84.45 -14.55
N PRO A 675 48.07 84.94 -15.58
CA PRO A 675 49.34 85.63 -15.40
C PRO A 675 49.14 86.98 -14.70
N THR A 676 49.85 87.19 -13.58
CA THR A 676 49.98 88.48 -12.89
C THR A 676 50.72 89.48 -13.79
N MET A 677 49.99 90.44 -14.38
CA MET A 677 50.61 91.62 -15.01
C MET A 677 50.75 92.77 -14.00
N GLY A 678 51.99 93.17 -13.75
CA GLY A 678 52.31 94.45 -13.13
C GLY A 678 53.54 95.07 -13.79
N GLY A 679 53.33 96.09 -14.63
CA GLY A 679 54.27 97.21 -14.81
C GLY A 679 55.02 97.37 -16.15
N GLY A 680 54.47 98.21 -17.04
CA GLY A 680 55.22 99.22 -17.82
C GLY A 680 55.80 98.87 -19.21
N GLY A 681 55.39 99.62 -20.24
CA GLY A 681 56.24 99.98 -21.39
C GLY A 681 55.80 99.49 -22.78
N TYR A 682 55.39 100.45 -23.62
CA TYR A 682 55.46 100.55 -25.10
C TYR A 682 55.54 99.28 -25.99
N GLY A 683 54.65 99.22 -26.99
CA GLY A 683 55.06 98.91 -28.38
C GLY A 683 54.38 97.74 -29.12
N ARG A 684 53.43 98.08 -29.99
CA ARG A 684 53.33 97.73 -31.43
C ARG A 684 53.22 96.25 -31.90
N GLY A 685 52.08 95.95 -32.55
CA GLY A 685 51.89 94.99 -33.67
C GLY A 685 51.71 93.51 -33.27
N GLY A 686 50.80 92.69 -33.81
CA GLY A 686 49.89 92.79 -34.95
C GLY A 686 49.62 91.41 -35.55
N GLY A 687 48.36 90.99 -35.63
CA GLY A 687 47.83 90.01 -36.61
C GLY A 687 47.36 88.65 -36.05
N ALA A 688 46.07 88.32 -36.09
CA ALA A 688 45.27 87.78 -37.22
C ALA A 688 45.66 86.32 -37.57
N GLY A 689 44.78 85.32 -37.72
CA GLY A 689 43.32 85.17 -37.74
C GLY A 689 43.01 83.69 -37.41
N ASP A 690 41.83 83.29 -36.93
CA ASP A 690 40.53 83.16 -37.61
C ASP A 690 40.16 81.67 -37.82
N LEU A 691 38.85 81.43 -37.91
CA LEU A 691 38.12 80.27 -38.45
C LEU A 691 37.56 79.13 -37.55
N ILE A 692 36.31 79.36 -37.12
CA ILE A 692 35.04 78.69 -37.53
C ILE A 692 34.82 77.17 -37.31
N GLY A 693 33.68 76.87 -36.65
CA GLY A 693 32.66 75.85 -37.04
C GLY A 693 32.80 74.47 -36.39
N GLY A 694 31.77 73.78 -35.90
CA GLY A 694 30.31 73.93 -35.89
C GLY A 694 29.69 72.84 -34.96
N LEU A 695 28.55 73.12 -34.31
CA LEU A 695 27.21 72.50 -34.50
C LEU A 695 27.15 70.95 -34.52
N VAL A 696 26.30 70.25 -33.73
CA VAL A 696 24.89 69.83 -34.01
C VAL A 696 24.40 69.08 -32.74
N ILE A 697 23.34 69.49 -32.02
CA ILE A 697 21.89 69.11 -32.08
C ILE A 697 21.55 67.62 -31.80
N GLY A 698 20.58 67.42 -30.88
CA GLY A 698 19.61 66.30 -30.83
C GLY A 698 19.47 65.65 -29.44
N SER A 699 18.42 65.90 -28.64
CA SER A 699 17.10 65.19 -28.58
C SER A 699 17.19 63.68 -28.33
N MET A 700 16.31 62.94 -27.64
CA MET A 700 15.13 63.09 -26.79
C MET A 700 14.86 61.65 -26.22
N LEU A 701 14.21 61.57 -25.06
CA LEU A 701 13.21 60.56 -24.61
C LEU A 701 13.33 59.05 -24.95
N GLY A 702 13.18 58.21 -23.90
CA GLY A 702 12.05 57.26 -23.83
C GLY A 702 12.35 55.75 -23.69
N GLY A 703 11.90 55.18 -22.56
CA GLY A 703 11.16 53.90 -22.50
C GLY A 703 11.94 52.59 -22.39
N GLY A 704 11.75 51.88 -21.26
CA GLY A 704 12.19 50.49 -21.03
C GLY A 704 12.46 50.23 -19.56
#